data_AF-A0A3Q0DNK4-F1
#
_entry.id   AF-A0A3Q0DNK4-F1
#
_cell.length_a   1.000
_cell.length_b   1.000
_cell.length_c   1.000
_cell.angle_alpha   90.00
_cell.angle_beta   90.00
_cell.angle_gamma   90.00
#
_symmetry.space_group_name_H-M   'P 1'
#
loop_
_entity.id
_entity.type
_entity.pdbx_description
1 polymer ?
#
loop_
_entity_poly.entity_id
_entity_poly.type
_entity_poly.pdbx_seq_one_letter_code
_entity_poly.pdbx_strand_id
1 'polypeptide(L)'
;MDTKARNCLLQHREALEKDIKTSYIMDHMISDGVLTILEEEKVKNEPTHQRAAMLIKMILKKDNSSYKSFYYALLHEGYKDLAALLQDGIPDVCSSSVRTVLCEGGVPQRPVVFVTRKKLVSAIQQKLFKLNGEPGWVTIYGMAGCGKSVLAAEAVRDNSLLEGCFPGGVHWVSIGKQDKSGLLMKLQNLCTRLDQDESFSRRLPLNIEEAKDRLRILMLRKHPRALLILDDVWDPWVLKAFDNQCQILLTTRDKSVTDSVMGPKYVVPVESGLGKEKGLEILSLFVNMKKADLPEQAHSIIKECKGSPLVVSLIGALLRDFPNRWEYYLRQLQNKQFKRIRKSSSYDYEALDEAMSISVEMLREDIKDYYTDLSIFQKDVKVPTKVLCILWDMETEEVEDILQEFVNKSLLFCDRNGKSFRYYLHDLQVDFLTEKNHSQLQDLHKKVITQFQRYYQLHTLSPDQEDCMYWYNFLAYHMASAKMYKELCALMFSLDWIKAKTELVGPAHLIHEFVEYRHILDEKDCAVCENFQEFLSLNGHLLGRQPFPNIVQLGLCEPETSEVYQQAKRQAKQEMDNGMLYLEWINKKTIKNLSRLVVRPHTDAVYHACFSEDGQRIASCGADKTLQVFKAETGEKLLEIKAHEDEVLCCAFSTDDRFIATCSVDKKVKIWNSVTGELVHTYEEHSEQVTCCHFTNSSHHLLLATGSSDFFLKLWDLNQKRCRNTMFGHTSSVNHCRFSPDDNLLASCSADGTLKLWDVTSANERKSINVKHFFLNSEDPQEDMEVIVKCCSWSADGARIMVAAKNKIFLWNIDSCSKVADCRGHLSWVHGVMFSPDGSSFLTSSDDQTIRLWETKKVCKNSAVVLKQEVDVVFQENEVMVLAVDHVRRLQLINGKTGQIDYLTEAQISCCCLSPRLQYAAFGDEDGAIEILELVNNRIFQSRIGHKKAVQHIQFTADGKTLISSSDDLAIQVWNWQSEEYVFLQAHREAVKDFRLLKNSRLLSWSFDGTVKVWNIITGRIEKDFVCHQDTVLSCDISPDATKFSSTSADKTAKIWSFQRLSPLLELRGHEGCVRCCTFSADGALLATGDDNGDVRIWNALNGELLHLCAPVTEEGATTHGGWVTSLCFSPDSRMLVSAGGYLKWWNVVTGESLQTFYTNGTNLKKIHVSPDFTTYVTVDNLGILYILQMLE
;
A
#
# COMPACT_ATOMS: atom_id res chain seq x y z
N MET A 1 -0.04 30.12 -50.00
CA MET A 1 1.01 29.18 -49.59
C MET A 1 1.44 28.34 -50.78
N ASP A 2 2.60 27.68 -50.70
CA ASP A 2 3.17 26.81 -51.73
C ASP A 2 2.23 25.64 -52.04
N THR A 3 2.35 25.08 -53.24
CA THR A 3 1.54 23.94 -53.70
C THR A 3 1.72 22.72 -52.79
N LYS A 4 2.94 22.47 -52.31
CA LYS A 4 3.25 21.37 -51.37
C LYS A 4 2.53 21.52 -50.03
N ALA A 5 2.64 22.69 -49.40
CA ALA A 5 1.96 23.01 -48.14
C ALA A 5 0.44 22.93 -48.27
N ARG A 6 -0.10 23.48 -49.38
CA ARG A 6 -1.54 23.46 -49.65
C ARG A 6 -2.09 22.04 -49.85
N ASN A 7 -1.36 21.19 -50.58
CA ASN A 7 -1.75 19.81 -50.82
C ASN A 7 -1.70 18.98 -49.52
N CYS A 8 -0.68 19.20 -48.69
CA CYS A 8 -0.56 18.56 -47.38
C CYS A 8 -1.74 18.92 -46.45
N LEU A 9 -2.14 20.20 -46.43
CA LEU A 9 -3.29 20.66 -45.65
C LEU A 9 -4.63 20.11 -46.17
N LEU A 10 -4.77 19.97 -47.49
CA LEU A 10 -5.96 19.36 -48.10
C LEU A 10 -6.05 17.85 -47.85
N GLN A 11 -4.91 17.15 -47.89
CA GLN A 11 -4.83 15.70 -47.67
C GLN A 11 -5.25 15.32 -46.24
N HIS A 12 -4.83 16.09 -45.25
CA HIS A 12 -5.11 15.80 -43.84
C HIS A 12 -6.28 16.61 -43.27
N ARG A 13 -7.08 17.24 -44.14
CA ARG A 13 -8.17 18.14 -43.74
C ARG A 13 -9.19 17.47 -42.82
N GLU A 14 -9.61 16.25 -43.12
CA GLU A 14 -10.63 15.54 -42.32
C GLU A 14 -10.14 15.23 -40.90
N ALA A 15 -8.87 14.86 -40.74
CA ALA A 15 -8.27 14.62 -39.42
C ALA A 15 -8.18 15.93 -38.61
N LEU A 16 -7.79 17.03 -39.26
CA LEU A 16 -7.72 18.35 -38.65
C LEU A 16 -9.10 18.87 -38.26
N GLU A 17 -10.12 18.67 -39.09
CA GLU A 17 -11.50 19.10 -38.81
C GLU A 17 -12.11 18.34 -37.62
N LYS A 18 -11.74 17.08 -37.43
CA LYS A 18 -12.28 16.23 -36.36
C LYS A 18 -11.69 16.55 -34.97
N ASP A 19 -10.39 16.85 -34.91
CA ASP A 19 -9.65 16.84 -33.64
C ASP A 19 -9.23 18.24 -33.14
N ILE A 20 -9.29 19.28 -33.97
CA ILE A 20 -8.84 20.63 -33.61
C ILE A 20 -9.89 21.40 -32.81
N LYS A 21 -9.46 22.00 -31.69
CA LYS A 21 -10.15 23.08 -31.00
C LYS A 21 -9.57 24.43 -31.43
N THR A 22 -10.40 25.32 -31.96
CA THR A 22 -9.93 26.50 -32.71
C THR A 22 -9.51 27.69 -31.83
N SER A 23 -10.08 27.86 -30.64
CA SER A 23 -9.91 29.06 -29.80
C SER A 23 -8.45 29.43 -29.57
N TYR A 24 -7.65 28.49 -29.07
CA TYR A 24 -6.25 28.75 -28.72
C TYR A 24 -5.31 28.85 -29.92
N ILE A 25 -5.60 28.11 -30.99
CA ILE A 25 -4.84 28.22 -32.23
C ILE A 25 -5.02 29.62 -32.83
N MET A 26 -6.25 30.14 -32.81
CA MET A 26 -6.54 31.49 -33.30
C MET A 26 -5.77 32.54 -32.51
N ASP A 27 -5.70 32.45 -31.17
CA ASP A 27 -4.93 33.39 -30.34
C ASP A 27 -3.45 33.49 -30.77
N HIS A 28 -2.81 32.35 -31.04
CA HIS A 28 -1.43 32.32 -31.54
C HIS A 28 -1.30 32.95 -32.93
N MET A 29 -2.23 32.62 -33.83
CA MET A 29 -2.21 33.18 -35.18
C MET A 29 -2.53 34.69 -35.21
N ILE A 30 -3.33 35.18 -34.26
CA ILE A 30 -3.59 36.62 -34.08
C ILE A 30 -2.35 37.31 -33.53
N SER A 31 -1.69 36.72 -32.53
CA SER A 31 -0.43 37.24 -31.99
C SER A 31 0.68 37.32 -33.03
N ASP A 32 0.72 36.37 -33.96
CA ASP A 32 1.67 36.37 -35.09
C ASP A 32 1.28 37.36 -36.20
N GLY A 33 0.13 38.04 -36.08
CA GLY A 33 -0.39 39.00 -37.07
C GLY A 33 -0.95 38.36 -38.34
N VAL A 34 -1.20 37.06 -38.31
CA VAL A 34 -1.63 36.25 -39.46
C VAL A 34 -3.17 36.21 -39.59
N LEU A 35 -3.86 36.15 -38.45
CA LEU A 35 -5.31 36.09 -38.37
C LEU A 35 -5.88 37.41 -37.80
N THR A 36 -7.01 37.86 -38.33
CA THR A 36 -7.68 39.09 -37.86
C THR A 36 -8.81 38.79 -36.88
N ILE A 37 -9.13 39.74 -35.99
CA ILE A 37 -10.24 39.60 -35.01
C ILE A 37 -11.59 39.37 -35.71
N LEU A 38 -11.81 39.98 -36.88
CA LEU A 38 -13.03 39.76 -37.68
C LEU A 38 -13.10 38.33 -38.25
N GLU A 39 -11.96 37.71 -38.57
CA GLU A 39 -11.90 36.31 -38.99
C GLU A 39 -12.17 35.37 -37.81
N GLU A 40 -11.68 35.70 -36.62
CA GLU A 40 -11.94 34.97 -35.38
C GLU A 40 -13.42 34.98 -35.01
N GLU A 41 -14.06 36.15 -35.01
CA GLU A 41 -15.51 36.28 -34.78
C GLU A 41 -16.31 35.46 -35.79
N LYS A 42 -15.87 35.45 -37.06
CA LYS A 42 -16.51 34.66 -38.10
C LYS A 42 -16.36 33.15 -37.89
N VAL A 43 -15.26 32.69 -37.32
CA VAL A 43 -15.08 31.28 -36.93
C VAL A 43 -15.93 30.96 -35.68
N LYS A 44 -15.98 31.85 -34.69
CA LYS A 44 -16.78 31.67 -33.46
C LYS A 44 -18.29 31.62 -33.72
N ASN A 45 -18.77 32.33 -34.74
CA ASN A 45 -20.18 32.34 -35.14
C ASN A 45 -20.65 31.04 -35.82
N GLU A 46 -19.74 30.18 -36.27
CA GLU A 46 -20.10 28.88 -36.84
C GLU A 46 -20.43 27.85 -35.73
N PRO A 47 -21.35 26.91 -35.99
CA PRO A 47 -21.62 25.80 -35.08
C PRO A 47 -20.36 24.97 -34.92
N THR A 48 -20.22 24.33 -33.77
CA THR A 48 -18.96 23.83 -33.23
C THR A 48 -18.21 22.85 -34.15
N HIS A 49 -18.91 21.88 -34.72
CA HIS A 49 -18.35 20.94 -35.71
C HIS A 49 -17.82 21.60 -37.00
N GLN A 50 -18.18 22.86 -37.28
CA GLN A 50 -17.77 23.58 -38.48
C GLN A 50 -16.69 24.64 -38.20
N ARG A 51 -16.37 24.94 -36.93
CA ARG A 51 -15.37 25.95 -36.55
C ARG A 51 -13.98 25.60 -37.12
N ALA A 52 -13.52 24.37 -36.91
CA ALA A 52 -12.23 23.90 -37.43
C ALA A 52 -12.20 23.92 -38.97
N ALA A 53 -13.28 23.48 -39.61
CA ALA A 53 -13.42 23.49 -41.06
C ALA A 53 -13.35 24.92 -41.64
N MET A 54 -13.98 25.87 -40.96
CA MET A 54 -13.98 27.27 -41.35
C MET A 54 -12.59 27.91 -41.17
N LEU A 55 -11.91 27.65 -40.05
CA LEU A 55 -10.54 28.08 -39.83
C LEU A 55 -9.59 27.55 -40.91
N ILE A 56 -9.65 26.24 -41.21
CA ILE A 56 -8.83 25.61 -42.25
C ILE A 56 -9.12 26.22 -43.64
N LYS A 57 -10.39 26.47 -43.94
CA LYS A 57 -10.81 27.12 -45.20
C LYS A 57 -10.25 28.54 -45.34
N MET A 58 -10.07 29.27 -44.24
CA MET A 58 -9.40 30.56 -44.23
C MET A 58 -7.89 30.41 -44.42
N ILE A 59 -7.24 29.49 -43.70
CA ILE A 59 -5.80 29.26 -43.77
C ILE A 59 -5.36 28.86 -45.17
N LEU A 60 -6.12 28.00 -45.87
CA LEU A 60 -5.87 27.59 -47.25
C LEU A 60 -5.72 28.75 -48.25
N LYS A 61 -6.25 29.94 -47.92
CA LYS A 61 -6.17 31.14 -48.75
C LYS A 61 -4.98 32.05 -48.41
N LYS A 62 -4.30 31.81 -47.29
CA LYS A 62 -3.21 32.66 -46.80
C LYS A 62 -1.83 32.17 -47.26
N ASP A 63 -0.79 32.87 -46.84
CA ASP A 63 0.60 32.70 -47.29
C ASP A 63 1.37 31.57 -46.56
N ASN A 64 2.67 31.42 -46.86
CA ASN A 64 3.52 30.39 -46.24
C ASN A 64 3.79 30.66 -44.75
N SER A 65 3.87 31.93 -44.36
CA SER A 65 3.96 32.36 -42.95
C SER A 65 2.76 31.85 -42.15
N SER A 66 1.57 31.90 -42.75
CA SER A 66 0.35 31.42 -42.13
C SER A 66 0.34 29.93 -41.89
N TYR A 67 0.87 29.15 -42.85
CA TYR A 67 1.04 27.71 -42.70
C TYR A 67 2.02 27.36 -41.57
N LYS A 68 3.18 28.06 -41.53
CA LYS A 68 4.17 27.89 -40.46
C LYS A 68 3.58 28.27 -39.10
N SER A 69 2.86 29.39 -39.00
CA SER A 69 2.19 29.83 -37.77
C SER A 69 1.14 28.81 -37.30
N PHE A 70 0.29 28.30 -38.20
CA PHE A 70 -0.69 27.26 -37.88
C PHE A 70 -0.04 25.95 -37.40
N TYR A 71 1.00 25.48 -38.09
CA TYR A 71 1.77 24.30 -37.65
C TYR A 71 2.38 24.49 -36.26
N TYR A 72 2.99 25.66 -36.02
CA TYR A 72 3.57 25.95 -34.72
C TYR A 72 2.55 26.13 -33.61
N ALA A 73 1.36 26.66 -33.94
CA ALA A 73 0.24 26.73 -33.01
C ALA A 73 -0.25 25.33 -32.64
N LEU A 74 -0.39 24.41 -33.61
CA LEU A 74 -0.75 23.01 -33.33
C LEU A 74 0.26 22.32 -32.40
N LEU A 75 1.56 22.52 -32.65
CA LEU A 75 2.62 22.03 -31.78
C LEU A 75 2.59 22.66 -30.38
N HIS A 76 2.31 23.96 -30.31
CA HIS A 76 2.21 24.68 -29.04
C HIS A 76 1.03 24.17 -28.20
N GLU A 77 -0.08 23.85 -28.86
CA GLU A 77 -1.29 23.29 -28.26
C GLU A 77 -1.22 21.77 -28.01
N GLY A 78 -0.10 21.13 -28.33
CA GLY A 78 0.12 19.70 -28.02
C GLY A 78 -0.55 18.72 -28.99
N TYR A 79 -1.03 19.17 -30.15
CA TYR A 79 -1.58 18.31 -31.21
C TYR A 79 -0.46 17.62 -32.00
N LYS A 80 0.24 16.67 -31.38
CA LYS A 80 1.42 16.02 -31.94
C LYS A 80 1.13 15.27 -33.23
N ASP A 81 0.10 14.43 -33.24
CA ASP A 81 -0.23 13.59 -34.40
C ASP A 81 -0.62 14.46 -35.59
N LEU A 82 -1.43 15.49 -35.35
CA LEU A 82 -1.84 16.45 -36.38
C LEU A 82 -0.66 17.29 -36.89
N ALA A 83 0.24 17.70 -36.00
CA ALA A 83 1.44 18.41 -36.39
C ALA A 83 2.38 17.49 -37.21
N ALA A 84 2.57 16.24 -36.82
CA ALA A 84 3.38 15.26 -37.55
C ALA A 84 2.86 15.09 -38.99
N LEU A 85 1.54 15.03 -39.18
CA LEU A 85 0.92 14.99 -40.51
C LEU A 85 1.22 16.22 -41.38
N LEU A 86 1.46 17.39 -40.77
CA LEU A 86 1.74 18.64 -41.46
C LEU A 86 3.24 18.93 -41.63
N GLN A 87 4.12 18.12 -41.04
CA GLN A 87 5.57 18.35 -41.03
C GLN A 87 6.19 18.29 -42.43
N ASP A 88 5.76 17.36 -43.27
CA ASP A 88 6.27 17.16 -44.64
C ASP A 88 5.97 18.35 -45.58
N GLY A 89 5.00 19.19 -45.20
CA GLY A 89 4.56 20.36 -45.95
C GLY A 89 5.38 21.64 -45.69
N ILE A 90 6.33 21.64 -44.75
CA ILE A 90 7.04 22.86 -44.31
C ILE A 90 8.22 23.20 -45.26
N PRO A 91 8.32 24.44 -45.78
CA PRO A 91 9.36 24.82 -46.75
C PRO A 91 10.80 24.97 -46.21
N ASP A 92 11.00 25.17 -44.90
CA ASP A 92 12.34 25.24 -44.27
C ASP A 92 12.36 24.47 -42.94
N VAL A 93 13.26 23.51 -42.82
CA VAL A 93 13.44 22.71 -41.60
C VAL A 93 14.29 23.50 -40.61
N CYS A 94 13.66 24.06 -39.57
CA CYS A 94 14.36 24.52 -38.37
C CYS A 94 13.97 23.58 -37.22
N SER A 95 14.95 23.13 -36.44
CA SER A 95 14.82 22.11 -35.39
C SER A 95 13.77 22.50 -34.34
N SER A 96 12.57 21.94 -34.47
CA SER A 96 11.40 22.18 -33.60
C SER A 96 11.33 21.24 -32.39
N SER A 97 12.41 20.51 -32.09
CA SER A 97 12.51 19.49 -31.03
C SER A 97 12.10 19.98 -29.64
N VAL A 98 12.48 21.21 -29.27
CA VAL A 98 12.20 21.80 -27.95
C VAL A 98 10.71 21.81 -27.59
N ARG A 99 9.87 22.21 -28.54
CA ARG A 99 8.44 22.42 -28.26
C ARG A 99 7.74 21.10 -28.03
N THR A 100 8.08 20.09 -28.83
CA THR A 100 7.61 18.72 -28.66
C THR A 100 7.97 18.22 -27.26
N VAL A 101 9.25 18.28 -26.89
CA VAL A 101 9.76 17.80 -25.58
C VAL A 101 9.05 18.47 -24.39
N LEU A 102 8.82 19.79 -24.44
CA LEU A 102 8.17 20.52 -23.35
C LEU A 102 6.69 20.18 -23.21
N CYS A 103 5.99 19.97 -24.32
CA CYS A 103 4.60 19.53 -24.31
C CYS A 103 4.48 18.08 -23.77
N GLU A 104 5.38 17.16 -24.13
CA GLU A 104 5.39 15.81 -23.53
C GLU A 104 5.65 15.85 -22.03
N GLY A 105 6.47 16.80 -21.60
CA GLY A 105 6.75 17.06 -20.20
C GLY A 105 5.59 17.60 -19.39
N GLY A 106 4.54 18.12 -20.03
CA GLY A 106 3.48 18.85 -19.36
C GLY A 106 3.96 20.16 -18.73
N VAL A 107 4.98 20.80 -19.32
CA VAL A 107 5.47 22.10 -18.84
C VAL A 107 4.41 23.16 -19.12
N PRO A 108 3.98 23.95 -18.11
CA PRO A 108 3.00 25.00 -18.30
C PRO A 108 3.41 25.99 -19.37
N GLN A 109 2.45 26.41 -20.19
CA GLN A 109 2.67 27.43 -21.21
C GLN A 109 2.91 28.81 -20.58
N ARG A 110 3.39 29.75 -21.40
CA ARG A 110 3.58 31.14 -20.97
C ARG A 110 2.23 31.78 -20.62
N PRO A 111 2.19 32.65 -19.59
CA PRO A 111 1.02 33.48 -19.34
C PRO A 111 0.65 34.33 -20.55
N VAL A 112 -0.63 34.75 -20.63
CA VAL A 112 -1.19 35.58 -21.72
C VAL A 112 -0.30 36.79 -22.04
N VAL A 113 0.18 37.46 -20.99
CA VAL A 113 1.18 38.53 -21.11
C VAL A 113 2.41 38.12 -20.31
N PHE A 114 3.57 38.09 -20.97
CA PHE A 114 4.82 37.65 -20.39
C PHE A 114 5.93 38.69 -20.58
N VAL A 115 6.66 38.99 -19.50
CA VAL A 115 7.84 39.86 -19.52
C VAL A 115 9.11 39.08 -19.20
N THR A 116 10.15 39.27 -20.00
CA THR A 116 11.40 38.51 -19.85
C THR A 116 12.22 38.98 -18.64
N ARG A 117 12.65 38.02 -17.80
CA ARG A 117 13.56 38.22 -16.66
C ARG A 117 14.92 37.54 -16.90
N LYS A 118 15.62 37.96 -17.96
CA LYS A 118 16.85 37.31 -18.47
C LYS A 118 17.92 37.03 -17.40
N LYS A 119 18.11 37.95 -16.44
CA LYS A 119 19.12 37.79 -15.36
C LYS A 119 18.88 36.51 -14.54
N LEU A 120 17.66 36.32 -14.05
CA LEU A 120 17.29 35.15 -13.25
C LEU A 120 17.26 33.86 -14.08
N VAL A 121 16.74 33.94 -15.32
CA VAL A 121 16.72 32.78 -16.24
C VAL A 121 18.14 32.29 -16.50
N SER A 122 19.09 33.18 -16.81
CA SER A 122 20.48 32.79 -17.03
C SER A 122 21.13 32.20 -15.76
N ALA A 123 20.76 32.69 -14.58
CA ALA A 123 21.26 32.17 -13.31
C ALA A 123 20.75 30.74 -13.07
N ILE A 124 19.47 30.47 -13.35
CA ILE A 124 18.89 29.12 -13.24
C ILE A 124 19.57 28.18 -14.24
N GLN A 125 19.70 28.59 -15.50
CA GLN A 125 20.37 27.81 -16.54
C GLN A 125 21.82 27.47 -16.14
N GLN A 126 22.58 28.44 -15.63
CA GLN A 126 23.95 28.19 -15.14
C GLN A 126 24.01 27.17 -14.00
N LYS A 127 23.02 27.13 -13.10
CA LYS A 127 22.96 26.10 -12.05
C LYS A 127 22.56 24.74 -12.60
N LEU A 128 21.67 24.68 -13.58
CA LEU A 128 21.30 23.45 -14.28
C LEU A 128 22.49 22.85 -15.04
N PHE A 129 23.26 23.67 -15.75
CA PHE A 129 24.49 23.22 -16.42
C PHE A 129 25.50 22.60 -15.45
N LYS A 130 25.55 23.03 -14.18
CA LYS A 130 26.47 22.47 -13.17
C LYS A 130 26.13 21.06 -12.71
N LEU A 131 24.96 20.53 -13.07
CA LEU A 131 24.60 19.15 -12.75
C LEU A 131 25.38 18.12 -13.58
N ASN A 132 25.88 18.48 -14.78
CA ASN A 132 26.76 17.66 -15.61
C ASN A 132 26.33 16.18 -15.83
N GLY A 133 25.02 15.88 -15.82
CA GLY A 133 24.53 14.51 -15.96
C GLY A 133 24.47 13.70 -14.65
N GLU A 134 24.97 14.23 -13.53
CA GLU A 134 24.84 13.61 -12.21
C GLU A 134 23.51 13.97 -11.53
N PRO A 135 23.00 13.12 -10.63
CA PRO A 135 21.84 13.44 -9.80
C PRO A 135 22.11 14.67 -8.94
N GLY A 136 21.11 15.55 -8.82
CA GLY A 136 21.28 16.77 -8.04
C GLY A 136 20.07 17.69 -8.06
N TRP A 137 20.14 18.72 -7.21
CA TRP A 137 19.01 19.55 -6.84
C TRP A 137 19.27 21.01 -7.20
N VAL A 138 18.37 21.61 -7.97
CA VAL A 138 18.32 23.06 -8.21
C VAL A 138 17.02 23.61 -7.64
N THR A 139 17.13 24.54 -6.70
CA THR A 139 15.99 25.07 -5.95
C THR A 139 15.78 26.55 -6.25
N ILE A 140 14.59 26.88 -6.76
CA ILE A 140 14.12 28.24 -6.97
C ILE A 140 13.18 28.57 -5.82
N TYR A 141 13.58 29.51 -4.95
CA TYR A 141 12.75 29.87 -3.80
C TYR A 141 12.44 31.37 -3.73
N GLY A 142 11.26 31.71 -3.19
CA GLY A 142 10.77 33.08 -3.11
C GLY A 142 9.28 33.17 -2.73
N MET A 143 8.79 34.39 -2.52
CA MET A 143 7.44 34.67 -2.02
C MET A 143 6.32 34.05 -2.89
N ALA A 144 5.15 33.76 -2.32
CA ALA A 144 3.98 33.31 -3.09
C ALA A 144 3.61 34.36 -4.17
N GLY A 145 3.23 33.91 -5.37
CA GLY A 145 2.87 34.80 -6.47
C GLY A 145 4.02 35.57 -7.15
N CYS A 146 5.28 35.44 -6.74
CA CYS A 146 6.41 36.18 -7.35
C CYS A 146 6.87 35.68 -8.74
N GLY A 147 6.21 34.64 -9.28
CA GLY A 147 6.47 34.10 -10.62
C GLY A 147 7.52 33.00 -10.71
N LYS A 148 7.73 32.22 -9.64
CA LYS A 148 8.73 31.11 -9.59
C LYS A 148 8.47 30.05 -10.65
N SER A 149 7.25 29.55 -10.75
CA SER A 149 6.86 28.48 -11.69
C SER A 149 7.06 28.93 -13.14
N VAL A 150 6.71 30.19 -13.45
CA VAL A 150 6.94 30.79 -14.78
C VAL A 150 8.44 30.90 -15.08
N LEU A 151 9.28 31.26 -14.10
CA LEU A 151 10.73 31.31 -14.27
C LEU A 151 11.34 29.93 -14.50
N ALA A 152 10.86 28.90 -13.80
CA ALA A 152 11.31 27.53 -13.97
C ALA A 152 10.96 26.98 -15.36
N ALA A 153 9.72 27.20 -15.82
CA ALA A 153 9.26 26.82 -17.15
C ALA A 153 10.04 27.53 -18.26
N GLU A 154 10.36 28.82 -18.09
CA GLU A 154 11.15 29.57 -19.08
C GLU A 154 12.62 29.12 -19.10
N ALA A 155 13.19 28.70 -17.97
CA ALA A 155 14.58 28.26 -17.91
C ALA A 155 14.85 27.03 -18.78
N VAL A 156 13.89 26.12 -18.87
CA VAL A 156 13.97 24.89 -19.68
C VAL A 156 13.52 25.10 -21.13
N ARG A 157 13.08 26.31 -21.51
CA ARG A 157 12.58 26.61 -22.86
C ARG A 157 13.69 26.89 -23.89
N ASP A 158 14.95 26.74 -23.51
CA ASP A 158 16.11 26.94 -24.36
C ASP A 158 16.58 25.63 -25.03
N ASN A 159 16.78 25.65 -26.35
CA ASN A 159 17.21 24.47 -27.11
C ASN A 159 18.59 24.00 -26.70
N SER A 160 19.51 24.94 -26.45
CA SER A 160 20.89 24.61 -26.14
C SER A 160 21.03 23.82 -24.83
N LEU A 161 20.19 24.13 -23.85
CA LEU A 161 20.12 23.43 -22.57
C LEU A 161 19.50 22.03 -22.71
N LEU A 162 18.37 21.91 -23.41
CA LEU A 162 17.66 20.63 -23.55
C LEU A 162 18.48 19.60 -24.33
N GLU A 163 19.01 19.99 -25.50
CA GLU A 163 19.76 19.07 -26.35
C GLU A 163 21.11 18.67 -25.72
N GLY A 164 21.76 19.61 -25.02
CA GLY A 164 23.06 19.38 -24.39
C GLY A 164 22.99 18.64 -23.05
N CYS A 165 22.09 19.04 -22.15
CA CYS A 165 22.04 18.53 -20.78
C CYS A 165 20.94 17.50 -20.53
N PHE A 166 19.77 17.65 -21.15
CA PHE A 166 18.58 16.86 -20.84
C PHE A 166 17.96 16.22 -22.10
N PRO A 167 18.70 15.37 -22.84
CA PRO A 167 18.21 14.75 -24.06
C PRO A 167 17.09 13.75 -23.80
N GLY A 168 16.97 13.24 -22.57
CA GLY A 168 15.85 12.38 -22.14
C GLY A 168 14.53 13.12 -21.94
N GLY A 169 14.52 14.45 -22.13
CA GLY A 169 13.33 15.27 -21.98
C GLY A 169 13.18 15.88 -20.58
N VAL A 170 12.01 16.49 -20.35
CA VAL A 170 11.66 17.18 -19.10
C VAL A 170 10.29 16.70 -18.67
N HIS A 171 10.06 16.53 -17.37
CA HIS A 171 8.74 16.18 -16.83
C HIS A 171 8.34 17.13 -15.72
N TRP A 172 7.16 17.74 -15.82
CA TRP A 172 6.64 18.70 -14.86
C TRP A 172 5.58 18.08 -13.95
N VAL A 173 5.73 18.31 -12.65
CA VAL A 173 4.84 17.77 -11.61
C VAL A 173 4.39 18.89 -10.69
N SER A 174 3.09 19.21 -10.74
CA SER A 174 2.46 20.13 -9.80
C SER A 174 2.16 19.42 -8.49
N ILE A 175 3.01 19.63 -7.48
CA ILE A 175 2.88 19.02 -6.16
C ILE A 175 1.98 19.90 -5.28
N GLY A 176 2.43 21.10 -4.92
CA GLY A 176 1.71 21.95 -3.98
C GLY A 176 1.72 21.45 -2.53
N LYS A 177 0.76 21.90 -1.72
CA LYS A 177 0.65 21.41 -0.33
C LYS A 177 -0.11 20.09 -0.32
N GLN A 178 0.58 19.00 0.02
CA GLN A 178 0.03 17.65 -0.03
C GLN A 178 0.13 16.94 1.32
N ASP A 179 -0.84 16.07 1.56
CA ASP A 179 -0.81 14.96 2.51
C ASP A 179 -0.29 13.69 1.82
N LYS A 180 -0.27 12.56 2.53
CA LYS A 180 0.30 11.29 2.01
C LYS A 180 -0.54 10.72 0.86
N SER A 181 -1.87 10.74 0.99
CA SER A 181 -2.82 10.32 -0.06
C SER A 181 -2.74 11.21 -1.29
N GLY A 182 -2.74 12.53 -1.11
CA GLY A 182 -2.57 13.51 -2.19
C GLY A 182 -1.25 13.33 -2.93
N LEU A 183 -0.14 13.12 -2.21
CA LEU A 183 1.14 12.80 -2.84
C LEU A 183 1.10 11.49 -3.62
N LEU A 184 0.50 10.44 -3.07
CA LEU A 184 0.33 9.17 -3.77
C LEU A 184 -0.43 9.34 -5.09
N MET A 185 -1.51 10.13 -5.11
CA MET A 185 -2.22 10.45 -6.35
C MET A 185 -1.33 11.15 -7.37
N LYS A 186 -0.48 12.10 -6.94
CA LYS A 186 0.47 12.77 -7.84
C LYS A 186 1.50 11.80 -8.41
N LEU A 187 2.00 10.88 -7.59
CA LEU A 187 2.96 9.85 -7.99
C LEU A 187 2.34 8.81 -8.93
N GLN A 188 1.12 8.36 -8.67
CA GLN A 188 0.35 7.48 -9.56
C GLN A 188 0.17 8.15 -10.93
N ASN A 189 -0.34 9.38 -10.96
CA ASN A 189 -0.49 10.16 -12.19
C ASN A 189 0.83 10.38 -12.94
N LEU A 190 1.95 10.50 -12.22
CA LEU A 190 3.28 10.61 -12.83
C LEU A 190 3.73 9.29 -13.44
N CYS A 191 3.57 8.17 -12.72
CA CYS A 191 3.94 6.85 -13.22
C CYS A 191 3.16 6.50 -14.49
N THR A 192 1.84 6.75 -14.52
CA THR A 192 1.00 6.55 -15.71
C THR A 192 1.49 7.40 -16.88
N ARG A 193 1.91 8.65 -16.62
CA ARG A 193 2.40 9.53 -17.68
C ARG A 193 3.75 9.08 -18.25
N LEU A 194 4.60 8.49 -17.42
CA LEU A 194 5.92 8.00 -17.84
C LEU A 194 5.83 6.64 -18.57
N ASP A 195 4.82 5.83 -18.26
CA ASP A 195 4.61 4.50 -18.84
C ASP A 195 3.37 4.41 -19.76
N GLN A 196 3.25 5.31 -20.74
CA GLN A 196 2.13 5.31 -21.69
C GLN A 196 2.04 4.05 -22.58
N ASP A 197 3.16 3.34 -22.78
CA ASP A 197 3.22 2.12 -23.58
C ASP A 197 2.95 0.85 -22.75
N GLU A 198 2.65 1.00 -21.45
CA GLU A 198 2.40 -0.10 -20.49
C GLU A 198 3.55 -1.15 -20.44
N SER A 199 4.79 -0.68 -20.53
CA SER A 199 5.96 -1.55 -20.70
C SER A 199 6.38 -2.32 -19.44
N PHE A 200 6.00 -1.83 -18.25
CA PHE A 200 6.34 -2.48 -16.97
C PHE A 200 5.15 -3.13 -16.28
N SER A 201 4.06 -2.39 -16.11
CA SER A 201 2.87 -2.88 -15.39
C SER A 201 1.69 -1.96 -15.67
N ARG A 202 0.55 -2.54 -16.05
CA ARG A 202 -0.72 -1.82 -16.20
C ARG A 202 -1.23 -1.19 -14.91
N ARG A 203 -0.83 -1.73 -13.76
CA ARG A 203 -1.31 -1.29 -12.44
C ARG A 203 -0.67 0.02 -11.99
N LEU A 204 -1.45 0.85 -11.28
CA LEU A 204 -0.94 1.97 -10.51
C LEU A 204 -0.22 1.49 -9.22
N PRO A 205 0.80 2.22 -8.74
CA PRO A 205 1.43 1.89 -7.47
C PRO A 205 0.47 2.14 -6.30
N LEU A 206 0.42 1.24 -5.32
CA LEU A 206 -0.58 1.26 -4.24
C LEU A 206 -0.13 2.06 -3.01
N ASN A 207 1.18 2.28 -2.87
CA ASN A 207 1.79 3.04 -1.79
C ASN A 207 2.95 3.92 -2.32
N ILE A 208 3.42 4.83 -1.47
CA ILE A 208 4.44 5.83 -1.86
C ILE A 208 5.79 5.14 -2.15
N GLU A 209 6.13 4.10 -1.42
CA GLU A 209 7.38 3.35 -1.58
C GLU A 209 7.44 2.60 -2.92
N GLU A 210 6.38 1.86 -3.27
CA GLU A 210 6.25 1.21 -4.57
C GLU A 210 6.27 2.24 -5.70
N ALA A 211 5.58 3.37 -5.51
CA ALA A 211 5.59 4.46 -6.49
C ALA A 211 6.99 5.05 -6.66
N LYS A 212 7.72 5.23 -5.56
CA LYS A 212 9.11 5.71 -5.55
C LYS A 212 10.02 4.74 -6.32
N ASP A 213 9.94 3.44 -6.02
CA ASP A 213 10.76 2.43 -6.68
C ASP A 213 10.44 2.30 -8.16
N ARG A 214 9.16 2.31 -8.54
CA ARG A 214 8.74 2.29 -9.94
C ARG A 214 9.22 3.53 -10.67
N LEU A 215 9.09 4.71 -10.06
CA LEU A 215 9.59 5.96 -10.62
C LEU A 215 11.11 5.92 -10.83
N ARG A 216 11.88 5.37 -9.88
CA ARG A 216 13.33 5.17 -10.01
C ARG A 216 13.65 4.30 -11.22
N ILE A 217 12.93 3.20 -11.42
CA ILE A 217 13.14 2.30 -12.56
C ILE A 217 12.80 2.99 -13.89
N LEU A 218 11.66 3.68 -13.97
CA LEU A 218 11.22 4.38 -15.18
C LEU A 218 12.20 5.50 -15.58
N MET A 219 12.64 6.32 -14.61
CA MET A 219 13.58 7.40 -14.88
C MET A 219 14.98 6.89 -15.26
N LEU A 220 15.43 5.77 -14.68
CA LEU A 220 16.75 5.22 -14.99
C LEU A 220 16.78 4.46 -16.33
N ARG A 221 15.73 3.68 -16.63
CA ARG A 221 15.69 2.78 -17.80
C ARG A 221 15.02 3.40 -19.02
N LYS A 222 13.87 4.07 -18.84
CA LYS A 222 13.03 4.58 -19.95
C LYS A 222 13.38 6.01 -20.31
N HIS A 223 13.60 6.87 -19.32
CA HIS A 223 13.87 8.31 -19.50
C HIS A 223 15.26 8.74 -18.98
N PRO A 224 16.37 8.14 -19.48
CA PRO A 224 17.71 8.42 -18.97
C PRO A 224 18.12 9.87 -19.25
N ARG A 225 18.72 10.53 -18.26
CA ARG A 225 19.12 11.95 -18.33
C ARG A 225 17.94 12.90 -18.63
N ALA A 226 16.75 12.59 -18.11
CA ALA A 226 15.62 13.50 -18.09
C ALA A 226 15.64 14.40 -16.85
N LEU A 227 15.10 15.62 -16.98
CA LEU A 227 14.93 16.57 -15.86
C LEU A 227 13.52 16.46 -15.27
N LEU A 228 13.43 16.21 -13.96
CA LEU A 228 12.16 16.23 -13.25
C LEU A 228 11.95 17.60 -12.58
N ILE A 229 10.84 18.26 -12.87
CA ILE A 229 10.48 19.57 -12.32
C ILE A 229 9.36 19.42 -11.29
N LEU A 230 9.63 19.80 -10.04
CA LEU A 230 8.68 19.74 -8.94
C LEU A 230 8.19 21.15 -8.58
N ASP A 231 6.90 21.43 -8.78
CA ASP A 231 6.33 22.76 -8.59
C ASP A 231 5.65 22.92 -7.22
N ASP A 232 5.96 24.03 -6.56
CA ASP A 232 5.51 24.49 -5.24
C ASP A 232 5.60 23.41 -4.15
N VAL A 233 6.82 22.97 -3.83
CA VAL A 233 7.06 22.02 -2.73
C VAL A 233 6.96 22.72 -1.38
N TRP A 234 6.19 22.15 -0.46
CA TRP A 234 6.02 22.67 0.91
C TRP A 234 6.80 21.91 1.99
N ASP A 235 6.90 20.57 1.89
CA ASP A 235 7.47 19.75 2.96
C ASP A 235 8.70 18.95 2.50
N PRO A 236 9.73 18.79 3.36
CA PRO A 236 10.92 18.00 3.03
C PRO A 236 10.67 16.50 2.81
N TRP A 237 9.63 15.92 3.42
CA TRP A 237 9.32 14.49 3.27
C TRP A 237 8.78 14.16 1.87
N VAL A 238 8.14 15.13 1.19
CA VAL A 238 7.68 14.97 -0.19
C VAL A 238 8.87 14.75 -1.12
N LEU A 239 9.98 15.47 -0.91
CA LEU A 239 11.20 15.25 -1.68
C LEU A 239 11.80 13.86 -1.46
N LYS A 240 11.68 13.28 -0.26
CA LYS A 240 12.19 11.92 0.02
C LYS A 240 11.53 10.87 -0.90
N ALA A 241 10.29 11.11 -1.36
CA ALA A 241 9.60 10.24 -2.33
C ALA A 241 10.15 10.37 -3.77
N PHE A 242 10.78 11.51 -4.10
CA PHE A 242 11.39 11.78 -5.41
C PHE A 242 12.91 11.60 -5.43
N ASP A 243 13.52 11.29 -4.28
CA ASP A 243 14.96 11.04 -4.15
C ASP A 243 15.34 9.67 -4.74
N ASN A 244 15.45 9.65 -6.07
CA ASN A 244 15.58 8.44 -6.90
C ASN A 244 16.81 8.50 -7.83
N GLN A 245 17.86 9.22 -7.43
CA GLN A 245 19.04 9.47 -8.28
C GLN A 245 18.69 10.21 -9.59
N CYS A 246 17.70 11.12 -9.52
CA CYS A 246 17.27 11.94 -10.65
C CYS A 246 17.90 13.34 -10.61
N GLN A 247 17.85 14.05 -11.73
CA GLN A 247 18.09 15.48 -11.79
C GLN A 247 16.79 16.22 -11.53
N ILE A 248 16.76 17.06 -10.49
CA ILE A 248 15.54 17.70 -10.02
C ILE A 248 15.70 19.23 -9.98
N LEU A 249 14.78 19.91 -10.66
CA LEU A 249 14.55 21.34 -10.51
C LEU A 249 13.26 21.53 -9.70
N LEU A 250 13.32 22.23 -8.56
CA LEU A 250 12.11 22.46 -7.77
C LEU A 250 11.87 23.94 -7.49
N THR A 251 10.59 24.30 -7.44
CA THR A 251 10.14 25.61 -6.98
C THR A 251 9.53 25.46 -5.59
N THR A 252 9.82 26.41 -4.70
CA THR A 252 9.31 26.37 -3.32
C THR A 252 9.22 27.77 -2.72
N ARG A 253 8.47 27.90 -1.64
CA ARG A 253 8.47 29.11 -0.82
C ARG A 253 9.54 29.06 0.26
N ASP A 254 9.93 27.85 0.67
CA ASP A 254 10.87 27.62 1.76
C ASP A 254 12.13 26.93 1.25
N LYS A 255 13.29 27.51 1.59
CA LYS A 255 14.59 26.95 1.24
C LYS A 255 14.87 25.63 1.98
N SER A 256 14.33 25.47 3.18
CA SER A 256 14.64 24.35 4.09
C SER A 256 14.20 22.97 3.56
N VAL A 257 13.28 22.93 2.59
CA VAL A 257 12.72 21.67 2.05
C VAL A 257 13.77 20.72 1.47
N THR A 258 14.94 21.24 1.09
CA THR A 258 16.04 20.44 0.54
C THR A 258 16.98 19.86 1.59
N ASP A 259 16.86 20.20 2.87
CA ASP A 259 17.78 19.76 3.92
C ASP A 259 17.73 18.24 4.13
N SER A 260 16.55 17.64 3.91
CA SER A 260 16.27 16.22 4.09
C SER A 260 16.87 15.28 3.04
N VAL A 261 17.48 15.82 1.98
CA VAL A 261 17.90 15.06 0.80
C VAL A 261 19.41 15.08 0.60
N MET A 262 19.98 14.03 0.01
CA MET A 262 21.41 13.92 -0.24
C MET A 262 21.79 14.36 -1.66
N GLY A 263 23.07 14.72 -1.86
CA GLY A 263 23.62 15.12 -3.17
C GLY A 263 23.88 16.63 -3.34
N PRO A 264 24.36 17.06 -4.51
CA PRO A 264 24.71 18.45 -4.77
C PRO A 264 23.46 19.34 -4.82
N LYS A 265 23.47 20.43 -4.05
CA LYS A 265 22.34 21.38 -3.92
C LYS A 265 22.73 22.77 -4.39
N TYR A 266 21.91 23.35 -5.26
CA TYR A 266 22.05 24.72 -5.75
C TYR A 266 20.79 25.51 -5.47
N VAL A 267 20.94 26.76 -5.03
CA VAL A 267 19.81 27.64 -4.72
C VAL A 267 19.86 28.90 -5.57
N VAL A 268 18.67 29.34 -6.02
CA VAL A 268 18.43 30.60 -6.74
C VAL A 268 17.31 31.37 -6.04
N PRO A 269 17.62 32.46 -5.32
CA PRO A 269 16.60 33.29 -4.70
C PRO A 269 15.87 34.14 -5.75
N VAL A 270 14.55 34.26 -5.61
CA VAL A 270 13.70 35.14 -6.43
C VAL A 270 13.15 36.27 -5.57
N GLU A 271 13.36 37.51 -6.02
CA GLU A 271 12.83 38.72 -5.39
C GLU A 271 11.30 38.68 -5.28
N SER A 272 10.77 39.21 -4.16
CA SER A 272 9.34 39.18 -3.82
C SER A 272 8.43 39.95 -4.80
N GLY A 273 8.96 40.94 -5.51
CA GLY A 273 8.22 41.73 -6.49
C GLY A 273 9.05 42.07 -7.73
N LEU A 274 8.35 42.35 -8.82
CA LEU A 274 8.91 42.91 -10.04
C LEU A 274 9.32 44.36 -9.80
N GLY A 275 10.46 44.76 -10.37
CA GLY A 275 10.84 46.17 -10.44
C GLY A 275 9.81 47.00 -11.20
N LYS A 276 9.68 48.29 -10.84
CA LYS A 276 8.71 49.24 -11.41
C LYS A 276 8.66 49.22 -12.95
N GLU A 277 9.82 49.18 -13.59
CA GLU A 277 9.97 49.07 -15.06
C GLU A 277 9.29 47.85 -15.67
N LYS A 278 9.42 46.69 -15.02
CA LYS A 278 8.82 45.45 -15.50
C LYS A 278 7.32 45.38 -15.21
N GLY A 279 6.87 45.96 -14.09
CA GLY A 279 5.44 46.16 -13.83
C GLY A 279 4.77 47.03 -14.91
N LEU A 280 5.43 48.13 -15.32
CA LEU A 280 4.93 49.01 -16.38
C LEU A 280 4.93 48.30 -17.73
N GLU A 281 5.93 47.47 -18.00
CA GLU A 281 5.99 46.65 -19.21
C GLU A 281 4.80 45.69 -19.29
N ILE A 282 4.43 45.04 -18.18
CA ILE A 282 3.22 44.19 -18.13
C ILE A 282 1.97 45.01 -18.45
N LEU A 283 1.74 46.13 -17.77
CA LEU A 283 0.57 46.98 -18.03
C LEU A 283 0.55 47.46 -19.48
N SER A 284 1.70 47.89 -20.02
CA SER A 284 1.84 48.39 -21.39
C SER A 284 1.41 47.34 -22.43
N LEU A 285 1.77 46.07 -22.20
CA LEU A 285 1.41 44.96 -23.07
C LEU A 285 -0.09 44.63 -22.97
N PHE A 286 -0.67 44.69 -21.76
CA PHE A 286 -2.12 44.46 -21.58
C PHE A 286 -2.98 45.53 -22.26
N VAL A 287 -2.63 46.82 -22.11
CA VAL A 287 -3.39 47.92 -22.72
C VAL A 287 -2.96 48.24 -24.15
N ASN A 288 -1.98 47.52 -24.68
CA ASN A 288 -1.39 47.73 -26.01
C ASN A 288 -0.92 49.18 -26.27
N MET A 289 -0.28 49.79 -25.26
CA MET A 289 0.31 51.14 -25.32
C MET A 289 1.82 51.05 -25.12
N LYS A 290 2.58 52.04 -25.61
CA LYS A 290 4.02 52.12 -25.27
C LYS A 290 4.17 52.65 -23.84
N LYS A 291 5.29 52.31 -23.19
CA LYS A 291 5.59 52.76 -21.82
C LYS A 291 5.50 54.28 -21.62
N ALA A 292 5.85 55.07 -22.65
CA ALA A 292 5.82 56.53 -22.62
C ALA A 292 4.40 57.11 -22.70
N ASP A 293 3.44 56.34 -23.22
CA ASP A 293 2.06 56.78 -23.44
C ASP A 293 1.14 56.35 -22.28
N LEU A 294 1.69 55.71 -21.25
CA LEU A 294 0.95 55.29 -20.05
C LEU A 294 0.59 56.50 -19.17
N PRO A 295 -0.61 56.50 -18.55
CA PRO A 295 -1.01 57.58 -17.65
C PRO A 295 -0.21 57.55 -16.34
N GLU A 296 -0.07 58.70 -15.69
CA GLU A 296 0.65 58.85 -14.41
C GLU A 296 0.12 57.91 -13.31
N GLN A 297 -1.19 57.62 -13.33
CA GLN A 297 -1.82 56.64 -12.44
C GLN A 297 -1.18 55.24 -12.53
N ALA A 298 -0.62 54.85 -13.69
CA ALA A 298 0.03 53.55 -13.87
C ALA A 298 1.20 53.36 -12.90
N HIS A 299 1.98 54.42 -12.65
CA HIS A 299 3.08 54.37 -11.68
C HIS A 299 2.58 54.18 -10.24
N SER A 300 1.47 54.81 -9.88
CA SER A 300 0.86 54.71 -8.56
C SER A 300 0.20 53.35 -8.34
N ILE A 301 -0.49 52.82 -9.35
CA ILE A 301 -1.09 51.48 -9.31
C ILE A 301 -0.01 50.43 -9.05
N ILE A 302 1.10 50.45 -9.79
CA ILE A 302 2.18 49.47 -9.60
C ILE A 302 2.80 49.56 -8.19
N LYS A 303 2.86 50.78 -7.63
CA LYS A 303 3.33 50.98 -6.26
C LYS A 303 2.39 50.32 -5.24
N GLU A 304 1.07 50.47 -5.41
CA GLU A 304 0.07 49.82 -4.56
C GLU A 304 0.04 48.29 -4.77
N CYS A 305 0.30 47.80 -5.98
CA CYS A 305 0.43 46.37 -6.27
C CYS A 305 1.70 45.73 -5.67
N LYS A 306 2.61 46.52 -5.09
CA LYS A 306 3.88 46.09 -4.46
C LYS A 306 4.72 45.14 -5.34
N GLY A 307 4.59 45.26 -6.67
CA GLY A 307 5.35 44.47 -7.64
C GLY A 307 4.93 43.00 -7.79
N SER A 308 3.81 42.53 -7.20
CA SER A 308 3.36 41.15 -7.41
C SER A 308 2.92 40.93 -8.88
N PRO A 309 3.55 40.01 -9.65
CA PRO A 309 3.16 39.73 -11.04
C PRO A 309 1.68 39.36 -11.20
N LEU A 310 1.11 38.62 -10.24
CA LEU A 310 -0.28 38.19 -10.29
C LEU A 310 -1.25 39.38 -10.18
N VAL A 311 -1.02 40.25 -9.19
CA VAL A 311 -1.86 41.45 -8.96
C VAL A 311 -1.77 42.41 -10.14
N VAL A 312 -0.56 42.62 -10.68
CA VAL A 312 -0.35 43.48 -11.86
C VAL A 312 -1.06 42.90 -13.09
N SER A 313 -1.10 41.57 -13.24
CA SER A 313 -1.80 40.93 -14.36
C SER A 313 -3.33 41.05 -14.25
N LEU A 314 -3.89 40.92 -13.04
CA LEU A 314 -5.33 41.11 -12.79
C LEU A 314 -5.78 42.55 -13.11
N ILE A 315 -5.03 43.55 -12.63
CA ILE A 315 -5.33 44.96 -12.93
C ILE A 315 -5.08 45.29 -14.41
N GLY A 316 -4.03 44.72 -15.01
CA GLY A 316 -3.77 44.85 -16.45
C GLY A 316 -4.92 44.32 -17.30
N ALA A 317 -5.47 43.15 -16.95
CA ALA A 317 -6.63 42.58 -17.62
C ALA A 317 -7.88 43.46 -17.49
N LEU A 318 -8.13 44.04 -16.30
CA LEU A 318 -9.24 44.98 -16.10
C LEU A 318 -9.10 46.25 -16.94
N LEU A 319 -7.88 46.79 -17.05
CA LEU A 319 -7.60 48.00 -17.82
C LEU A 319 -7.65 47.75 -19.33
N ARG A 320 -7.35 46.54 -19.79
CA ARG A 320 -7.56 46.14 -21.19
C ARG A 320 -9.05 46.21 -21.54
N ASP A 321 -9.91 45.71 -20.67
CA ASP A 321 -11.35 45.65 -20.90
C ASP A 321 -12.02 47.02 -20.68
N PHE A 322 -11.51 47.83 -19.72
CA PHE A 322 -12.02 49.15 -19.38
C PHE A 322 -10.91 50.23 -19.38
N PRO A 323 -10.53 50.75 -20.56
CA PRO A 323 -9.35 51.62 -20.72
C PRO A 323 -9.41 52.96 -19.98
N ASN A 324 -10.61 53.47 -19.67
CA ASN A 324 -10.79 54.81 -19.10
C ASN A 324 -10.84 54.85 -17.57
N ARG A 325 -10.69 53.71 -16.87
CA ARG A 325 -10.96 53.58 -15.41
C ARG A 325 -9.72 53.57 -14.51
N TRP A 326 -8.60 54.11 -14.96
CA TRP A 326 -7.33 54.16 -14.21
C TRP A 326 -7.46 54.78 -12.81
N GLU A 327 -8.07 55.97 -12.71
CA GLU A 327 -8.24 56.70 -11.44
C GLU A 327 -9.17 55.97 -10.47
N TYR A 328 -10.19 55.29 -11.00
CA TYR A 328 -11.14 54.52 -10.21
C TYR A 328 -10.46 53.32 -9.54
N TYR A 329 -9.73 52.50 -10.30
CA TYR A 329 -9.02 51.34 -9.76
C TYR A 329 -7.90 51.73 -8.79
N LEU A 330 -7.22 52.85 -9.04
CA LEU A 330 -6.22 53.38 -8.10
C LEU A 330 -6.85 53.72 -6.74
N ARG A 331 -7.99 54.42 -6.71
CA ARG A 331 -8.68 54.74 -5.45
C ARG A 331 -9.20 53.50 -4.74
N GLN A 332 -9.68 52.50 -5.48
CA GLN A 332 -10.21 51.28 -4.90
C GLN A 332 -9.09 50.44 -4.25
N LEU A 333 -7.93 50.32 -4.90
CA LEU A 333 -6.72 49.72 -4.33
C LEU A 333 -6.23 50.45 -3.07
N GLN A 334 -6.38 51.78 -3.02
CA GLN A 334 -6.02 52.58 -1.84
C GLN A 334 -7.00 52.45 -0.68
N ASN A 335 -8.30 52.33 -0.97
CA ASN A 335 -9.38 52.37 0.03
C ASN A 335 -9.58 51.05 0.80
N LYS A 336 -9.03 49.92 0.32
CA LYS A 336 -8.98 48.60 1.00
C LYS A 336 -10.29 48.22 1.72
N GLN A 337 -11.33 47.97 0.94
CA GLN A 337 -12.70 47.74 1.42
C GLN A 337 -12.96 46.30 1.88
N PHE A 338 -12.23 45.31 1.35
CA PHE A 338 -12.33 43.90 1.67
C PHE A 338 -11.66 43.59 3.01
N LYS A 339 -12.45 43.11 3.97
CA LYS A 339 -11.98 42.73 5.31
C LYS A 339 -12.15 41.24 5.52
N ARG A 340 -11.02 40.54 5.65
CA ARG A 340 -10.96 39.11 5.95
C ARG A 340 -11.38 38.82 7.39
N ILE A 341 -12.13 37.74 7.61
CA ILE A 341 -12.60 37.31 8.93
C ILE A 341 -11.44 36.68 9.73
N ARG A 342 -10.54 35.95 9.06
CA ARG A 342 -9.30 35.41 9.66
C ARG A 342 -8.05 36.10 9.11
N LYS A 343 -7.30 36.78 9.98
CA LYS A 343 -6.01 37.40 9.64
C LYS A 343 -4.86 36.44 10.01
N SER A 344 -4.47 35.56 9.10
CA SER A 344 -3.25 34.76 9.25
C SER A 344 -2.01 35.65 9.07
N SER A 345 -0.99 35.44 9.90
CA SER A 345 -0.03 36.47 10.35
C SER A 345 1.23 36.67 9.49
N SER A 346 1.31 36.15 8.25
CA SER A 346 2.57 36.13 7.50
C SER A 346 2.58 36.80 6.12
N TYR A 347 1.45 37.29 5.60
CA TYR A 347 1.36 37.87 4.25
C TYR A 347 0.51 39.14 4.16
N ASP A 348 0.90 40.01 3.22
CA ASP A 348 0.14 41.20 2.82
C ASP A 348 -0.92 40.82 1.76
N TYR A 349 -2.00 40.16 2.18
CA TYR A 349 -3.13 39.76 1.32
C TYR A 349 -3.92 40.96 0.75
N GLU A 350 -3.79 42.13 1.35
CA GLU A 350 -4.65 43.29 1.10
C GLU A 350 -4.69 43.75 -0.36
N ALA A 351 -3.54 43.79 -1.06
CA ALA A 351 -3.52 44.25 -2.45
C ALA A 351 -4.11 43.23 -3.43
N LEU A 352 -4.03 41.94 -3.10
CA LEU A 352 -4.56 40.86 -3.94
C LEU A 352 -6.06 40.70 -3.75
N ASP A 353 -6.53 40.70 -2.51
CA ASP A 353 -7.95 40.55 -2.20
C ASP A 353 -8.77 41.67 -2.84
N GLU A 354 -8.26 42.90 -2.82
CA GLU A 354 -8.87 44.03 -3.54
C GLU A 354 -8.88 43.83 -5.05
N ALA A 355 -7.73 43.49 -5.65
CA ALA A 355 -7.65 43.27 -7.09
C ALA A 355 -8.60 42.15 -7.55
N MET A 356 -8.69 41.05 -6.80
CA MET A 356 -9.63 39.97 -7.06
C MET A 356 -11.09 40.41 -6.89
N SER A 357 -11.41 41.17 -5.85
CA SER A 357 -12.77 41.67 -5.62
C SER A 357 -13.23 42.55 -6.78
N ILE A 358 -12.37 43.47 -7.25
CA ILE A 358 -12.61 44.31 -8.41
C ILE A 358 -12.78 43.47 -9.68
N SER A 359 -11.86 42.53 -9.95
CA SER A 359 -11.92 41.70 -11.15
C SER A 359 -13.20 40.85 -11.21
N VAL A 360 -13.67 40.34 -10.08
CA VAL A 360 -14.89 39.52 -10.01
C VAL A 360 -16.15 40.38 -10.11
N GLU A 361 -16.16 41.60 -9.55
CA GLU A 361 -17.31 42.50 -9.66
C GLU A 361 -17.52 43.04 -11.08
N MET A 362 -16.44 43.10 -11.88
CA MET A 362 -16.49 43.53 -13.28
C MET A 362 -16.82 42.40 -14.27
N LEU A 363 -17.12 41.19 -13.80
CA LEU A 363 -17.65 40.12 -14.65
C LEU A 363 -19.08 40.45 -15.11
N ARG A 364 -19.46 39.93 -16.27
CA ARG A 364 -20.85 40.03 -16.75
C ARG A 364 -21.76 39.25 -15.81
N GLU A 365 -22.98 39.74 -15.58
CA GLU A 365 -23.89 39.16 -14.58
C GLU A 365 -24.33 37.73 -14.93
N ASP A 366 -24.32 37.34 -16.21
CA ASP A 366 -24.60 35.98 -16.68
C ASP A 366 -23.50 34.96 -16.30
N ILE A 367 -22.24 35.38 -16.29
CA ILE A 367 -21.08 34.50 -16.06
C ILE A 367 -20.60 34.54 -14.59
N LYS A 368 -21.05 35.53 -13.82
CA LYS A 368 -20.66 35.74 -12.43
C LYS A 368 -21.03 34.55 -11.53
N ASP A 369 -22.20 33.96 -11.75
CA ASP A 369 -22.66 32.78 -11.03
C ASP A 369 -21.82 31.53 -11.36
N TYR A 370 -21.35 31.41 -12.60
CA TYR A 370 -20.42 30.33 -12.96
C TYR A 370 -19.06 30.50 -12.28
N TYR A 371 -18.61 31.73 -12.05
CA TYR A 371 -17.37 31.97 -11.33
C TYR A 371 -17.50 31.69 -9.82
N THR A 372 -18.67 31.90 -9.22
CA THR A 372 -18.90 31.55 -7.81
C THR A 372 -18.93 30.04 -7.61
N ASP A 373 -19.48 29.28 -8.57
CA ASP A 373 -19.44 27.81 -8.58
C ASP A 373 -18.00 27.25 -8.49
N LEU A 374 -16.99 27.92 -9.08
CA LEU A 374 -15.59 27.49 -9.04
C LEU A 374 -14.94 27.53 -7.65
N SER A 375 -15.61 28.10 -6.65
CA SER A 375 -15.13 28.12 -5.26
C SER A 375 -15.01 26.72 -4.62
N ILE A 376 -15.60 25.69 -5.23
CA ILE A 376 -15.47 24.28 -4.80
C ILE A 376 -14.09 23.67 -5.10
N PHE A 377 -13.27 24.34 -5.92
CA PHE A 377 -11.95 23.84 -6.31
C PHE A 377 -11.02 23.80 -5.10
N GLN A 378 -10.36 22.66 -4.90
CA GLN A 378 -9.29 22.55 -3.92
C GLN A 378 -7.97 23.12 -4.48
N LYS A 379 -7.08 23.53 -3.58
CA LYS A 379 -5.73 23.96 -3.94
C LYS A 379 -4.98 22.81 -4.63
N ASP A 380 -4.19 23.15 -5.64
CA ASP A 380 -3.34 22.20 -6.38
C ASP A 380 -4.07 21.05 -7.10
N VAL A 381 -5.40 21.13 -7.26
CA VAL A 381 -6.20 20.17 -8.03
C VAL A 381 -6.47 20.72 -9.42
N LYS A 382 -6.13 19.91 -10.43
CA LYS A 382 -6.40 20.21 -11.84
C LYS A 382 -7.69 19.49 -12.26
N VAL A 383 -8.72 20.25 -12.59
CA VAL A 383 -10.06 19.73 -12.89
C VAL A 383 -10.25 19.59 -14.40
N PRO A 384 -10.71 18.43 -14.90
CA PRO A 384 -11.01 18.25 -16.32
C PRO A 384 -12.30 18.97 -16.70
N THR A 385 -12.41 19.42 -17.95
CA THR A 385 -13.58 20.15 -18.47
C THR A 385 -14.89 19.39 -18.22
N LYS A 386 -14.89 18.06 -18.34
CA LYS A 386 -16.09 17.22 -18.22
C LYS A 386 -16.81 17.37 -16.87
N VAL A 387 -16.08 17.57 -15.78
CA VAL A 387 -16.65 17.82 -14.45
C VAL A 387 -17.49 19.10 -14.43
N LEU A 388 -17.02 20.13 -15.13
CA LEU A 388 -17.74 21.41 -15.24
C LEU A 388 -18.93 21.32 -16.19
N CYS A 389 -18.86 20.49 -17.24
CA CYS A 389 -20.03 20.17 -18.07
C CYS A 389 -21.16 19.58 -17.24
N ILE A 390 -20.84 18.67 -16.31
CA ILE A 390 -21.82 18.07 -15.39
C ILE A 390 -22.36 19.14 -14.44
N LEU A 391 -21.50 20.01 -13.92
CA LEU A 391 -21.91 21.06 -12.97
C LEU A 391 -22.89 22.08 -13.58
N TRP A 392 -22.65 22.47 -14.84
CA TRP A 392 -23.43 23.51 -15.52
C TRP A 392 -24.53 22.97 -16.45
N ASP A 393 -24.59 21.66 -16.68
CA ASP A 393 -25.58 21.02 -17.59
C ASP A 393 -25.44 21.55 -19.03
N MET A 394 -24.18 21.71 -19.50
CA MET A 394 -23.80 22.33 -20.78
C MET A 394 -22.84 21.47 -21.59
N GLU A 395 -22.78 21.70 -22.91
CA GLU A 395 -21.83 21.01 -23.81
C GLU A 395 -20.39 21.49 -23.58
N THR A 396 -19.42 20.63 -23.90
CA THR A 396 -17.99 20.87 -23.60
C THR A 396 -17.45 22.16 -24.19
N GLU A 397 -17.89 22.55 -25.38
CA GLU A 397 -17.35 23.73 -26.06
C GLU A 397 -17.90 25.04 -25.49
N GLU A 398 -19.18 25.07 -25.07
CA GLU A 398 -19.75 26.23 -24.40
C GLU A 398 -19.07 26.48 -23.05
N VAL A 399 -18.81 25.40 -22.30
CA VAL A 399 -18.05 25.44 -21.04
C VAL A 399 -16.64 25.96 -21.29
N GLU A 400 -15.95 25.48 -22.32
CA GLU A 400 -14.60 25.95 -22.66
C GLU A 400 -14.58 27.43 -23.07
N ASP A 401 -15.60 27.90 -23.78
CA ASP A 401 -15.74 29.32 -24.17
C ASP A 401 -15.89 30.22 -22.92
N ILE A 402 -16.70 29.80 -21.92
CA ILE A 402 -16.85 30.51 -20.63
C ILE A 402 -15.53 30.49 -19.85
N LEU A 403 -14.90 29.31 -19.72
CA LEU A 403 -13.65 29.16 -18.97
C LEU A 403 -12.51 29.96 -19.61
N GLN A 404 -12.50 30.07 -20.94
CA GLN A 404 -11.51 30.87 -21.66
C GLN A 404 -11.63 32.36 -21.35
N GLU A 405 -12.84 32.87 -21.11
CA GLU A 405 -13.03 34.25 -20.64
C GLU A 405 -12.39 34.47 -19.27
N PHE A 406 -12.49 33.50 -18.35
CA PHE A 406 -11.79 33.56 -17.05
C PHE A 406 -10.28 33.49 -17.20
N VAL A 407 -9.76 32.65 -18.09
CA VAL A 407 -8.33 32.55 -18.40
C VAL A 407 -7.81 33.88 -18.97
N ASN A 408 -8.55 34.49 -19.89
CA ASN A 408 -8.20 35.79 -20.47
C ASN A 408 -8.16 36.92 -19.44
N LYS A 409 -8.95 36.81 -18.36
CA LYS A 409 -8.95 37.74 -17.23
C LYS A 409 -7.94 37.37 -16.13
N SER A 410 -7.14 36.32 -16.32
CA SER A 410 -6.20 35.76 -15.32
C SER A 410 -6.86 35.33 -14.01
N LEU A 411 -8.17 35.06 -14.04
CA LEU A 411 -8.94 34.56 -12.90
C LEU A 411 -8.87 33.03 -12.79
N LEU A 412 -8.52 32.35 -13.89
CA LEU A 412 -8.38 30.91 -13.97
C LEU A 412 -7.13 30.55 -14.80
N PHE A 413 -6.50 29.42 -14.53
CA PHE A 413 -5.39 28.90 -15.32
C PHE A 413 -5.79 27.61 -16.04
N CYS A 414 -5.23 27.41 -17.23
CA CYS A 414 -5.47 26.24 -18.06
C CYS A 414 -4.14 25.56 -18.39
N ASP A 415 -4.07 24.26 -18.13
CA ASP A 415 -2.98 23.38 -18.54
C ASP A 415 -3.45 22.50 -19.71
N ARG A 416 -2.56 22.33 -20.70
CA ARG A 416 -2.90 21.79 -22.01
C ARG A 416 -2.05 20.55 -22.27
N ASN A 417 -2.65 19.37 -22.15
CA ASN A 417 -1.99 18.09 -22.41
C ASN A 417 -2.95 17.17 -23.19
N GLY A 418 -2.86 17.20 -24.53
CA GLY A 418 -3.71 16.41 -25.42
C GLY A 418 -5.08 17.03 -25.68
N LYS A 419 -6.11 16.19 -25.87
CA LYS A 419 -7.48 16.63 -26.25
C LYS A 419 -8.27 17.29 -25.10
N SER A 420 -7.94 16.96 -23.86
CA SER A 420 -8.63 17.44 -22.65
C SER A 420 -7.91 18.64 -22.03
N PHE A 421 -8.63 19.75 -21.79
CA PHE A 421 -8.10 20.87 -21.02
C PHE A 421 -8.27 20.63 -19.52
N ARG A 422 -7.29 21.09 -18.74
CA ARG A 422 -7.29 20.97 -17.29
C ARG A 422 -7.20 22.35 -16.65
N TYR A 423 -8.22 22.72 -15.89
CA TYR A 423 -8.32 24.04 -15.28
C TYR A 423 -7.93 23.98 -13.81
N TYR A 424 -7.28 25.03 -13.32
CA TYR A 424 -6.92 25.16 -11.91
C TYR A 424 -6.84 26.62 -11.48
N LEU A 425 -6.97 26.85 -10.18
CA LEU A 425 -6.81 28.16 -9.56
C LEU A 425 -5.48 28.24 -8.83
N HIS A 426 -4.93 29.44 -8.73
CA HIS A 426 -3.79 29.69 -7.86
C HIS A 426 -4.25 29.67 -6.39
N ASP A 427 -3.44 29.15 -5.46
CA ASP A 427 -3.81 29.00 -4.03
C ASP A 427 -4.46 30.24 -3.41
N LEU A 428 -3.90 31.41 -3.74
CA LEU A 428 -4.38 32.69 -3.24
C LEU A 428 -5.78 33.06 -3.77
N GLN A 429 -6.13 32.62 -4.99
CA GLN A 429 -7.47 32.81 -5.55
C GLN A 429 -8.48 31.88 -4.88
N VAL A 430 -8.08 30.63 -4.59
CA VAL A 430 -8.90 29.68 -3.82
C VAL A 430 -9.17 30.26 -2.43
N ASP A 431 -8.13 30.71 -1.73
CA ASP A 431 -8.26 31.36 -0.41
C ASP A 431 -9.23 32.55 -0.42
N PHE A 432 -9.16 33.38 -1.47
CA PHE A 432 -10.06 34.51 -1.66
C PHE A 432 -11.51 34.05 -1.88
N LEU A 433 -11.75 33.07 -2.74
CA LEU A 433 -13.09 32.56 -3.06
C LEU A 433 -13.73 31.84 -1.86
N THR A 434 -12.97 31.02 -1.15
CA THR A 434 -13.44 30.33 0.07
C THR A 434 -13.87 31.33 1.13
N GLU A 435 -13.14 32.43 1.29
CA GLU A 435 -13.52 33.49 2.24
C GLU A 435 -14.76 34.27 1.76
N LYS A 436 -14.79 34.68 0.48
CA LYS A 436 -15.88 35.48 -0.10
C LYS A 436 -17.21 34.74 -0.06
N ASN A 437 -17.21 33.45 -0.42
CA ASN A 437 -18.41 32.65 -0.60
C ASN A 437 -18.66 31.66 0.55
N HIS A 438 -18.07 31.89 1.73
CA HIS A 438 -18.09 30.95 2.86
C HIS A 438 -19.50 30.43 3.22
N SER A 439 -20.54 31.26 3.14
CA SER A 439 -21.91 30.85 3.44
C SER A 439 -22.54 29.95 2.38
N GLN A 440 -22.08 30.05 1.12
CA GLN A 440 -22.65 29.34 -0.04
C GLN A 440 -21.94 28.02 -0.35
N LEU A 441 -20.76 27.76 0.22
CA LEU A 441 -19.98 26.55 -0.05
C LEU A 441 -20.76 25.25 0.15
N GLN A 442 -21.59 25.18 1.19
CA GLN A 442 -22.40 24.00 1.45
C GLN A 442 -23.41 23.73 0.31
N ASP A 443 -24.04 24.78 -0.21
CA ASP A 443 -25.04 24.66 -1.28
C ASP A 443 -24.38 24.34 -2.62
N LEU A 444 -23.19 24.89 -2.89
CA LEU A 444 -22.41 24.56 -4.07
C LEU A 444 -21.99 23.07 -4.08
N HIS A 445 -21.53 22.54 -2.94
CA HIS A 445 -21.22 21.11 -2.85
C HIS A 445 -22.45 20.23 -3.03
N LYS A 446 -23.61 20.61 -2.49
CA LYS A 446 -24.89 19.92 -2.75
C LYS A 446 -25.25 19.94 -4.23
N LYS A 447 -25.05 21.07 -4.92
CA LYS A 447 -25.30 21.23 -6.36
C LYS A 447 -24.47 20.24 -7.18
N VAL A 448 -23.17 20.12 -6.89
CA VAL A 448 -22.26 19.17 -7.56
C VAL A 448 -22.75 17.73 -7.41
N ILE A 449 -23.11 17.31 -6.19
CA ILE A 449 -23.58 15.95 -5.92
C ILE A 449 -24.90 15.66 -6.63
N THR A 450 -25.83 16.63 -6.61
CA THR A 450 -27.13 16.49 -7.28
C THR A 450 -26.95 16.31 -8.79
N GLN A 451 -26.05 17.08 -9.41
CA GLN A 451 -25.76 16.91 -10.83
C GLN A 451 -25.02 15.60 -11.11
N PHE A 452 -24.08 15.20 -10.26
CA PHE A 452 -23.41 13.91 -10.38
C PHE A 452 -24.41 12.75 -10.39
N GLN A 453 -25.35 12.72 -9.45
CA GLN A 453 -26.39 11.68 -9.36
C GLN A 453 -27.37 11.68 -10.55
N ARG A 454 -27.55 12.83 -11.22
CA ARG A 454 -28.38 12.93 -12.43
C ARG A 454 -27.71 12.30 -13.65
N TYR A 455 -26.38 12.43 -13.74
CA TYR A 455 -25.59 11.96 -14.88
C TYR A 455 -25.02 10.55 -14.70
N TYR A 456 -24.66 10.18 -13.47
CA TYR A 456 -24.01 8.92 -13.14
C TYR A 456 -24.77 8.18 -12.04
N GLN A 457 -24.69 6.85 -12.11
CA GLN A 457 -24.97 5.99 -10.98
C GLN A 457 -23.68 5.78 -10.18
N LEU A 458 -23.82 5.63 -8.85
CA LEU A 458 -22.71 5.56 -7.89
C LEU A 458 -21.69 4.42 -8.18
N HIS A 459 -22.05 3.42 -8.99
CA HIS A 459 -21.25 2.21 -9.23
C HIS A 459 -20.80 2.02 -10.69
N THR A 460 -21.05 2.99 -11.59
CA THR A 460 -20.88 2.80 -13.05
C THR A 460 -19.92 3.81 -13.69
N LEU A 461 -18.83 4.14 -13.01
CA LEU A 461 -17.77 4.97 -13.59
C LEU A 461 -16.80 4.09 -14.38
N SER A 462 -16.71 4.33 -15.69
CA SER A 462 -15.75 3.61 -16.55
C SER A 462 -14.36 4.26 -16.44
N PRO A 463 -13.26 3.48 -16.32
CA PRO A 463 -11.89 4.02 -16.26
C PRO A 463 -11.48 4.85 -17.49
N ASP A 464 -12.13 4.62 -18.63
CA ASP A 464 -11.83 5.30 -19.91
C ASP A 464 -12.29 6.77 -19.93
N GLN A 465 -13.14 7.18 -18.99
CA GLN A 465 -13.65 8.55 -18.93
C GLN A 465 -12.65 9.52 -18.29
N GLU A 466 -12.55 10.73 -18.87
CA GLU A 466 -11.58 11.75 -18.43
C GLU A 466 -11.79 12.24 -16.99
N ASP A 467 -13.02 12.19 -16.47
CA ASP A 467 -13.43 12.64 -15.15
C ASP A 467 -13.42 11.53 -14.08
N CYS A 468 -13.21 10.28 -14.47
CA CYS A 468 -13.25 9.12 -13.59
C CYS A 468 -12.34 9.27 -12.35
N MET A 469 -11.08 9.65 -12.56
CA MET A 469 -10.11 9.87 -11.47
C MET A 469 -10.52 11.02 -10.53
N TYR A 470 -11.19 12.05 -11.04
CA TYR A 470 -11.66 13.15 -10.20
C TYR A 470 -12.75 12.66 -9.24
N TRP A 471 -13.74 11.92 -9.76
CA TRP A 471 -14.85 11.40 -8.95
C TRP A 471 -14.41 10.38 -7.92
N TYR A 472 -13.56 9.40 -8.27
CA TYR A 472 -13.05 8.44 -7.28
C TYR A 472 -12.31 9.10 -6.11
N ASN A 473 -11.58 10.20 -6.38
CA ASN A 473 -10.78 10.87 -5.36
C ASN A 473 -11.57 11.89 -4.53
N PHE A 474 -12.51 12.63 -5.13
CA PHE A 474 -13.12 13.81 -4.51
C PHE A 474 -14.64 13.73 -4.31
N LEU A 475 -15.33 12.66 -4.73
CA LEU A 475 -16.77 12.53 -4.50
C LEU A 475 -17.12 12.50 -3.00
N ALA A 476 -16.39 11.72 -2.22
CA ALA A 476 -16.56 11.65 -0.76
C ALA A 476 -16.30 13.02 -0.10
N TYR A 477 -15.30 13.76 -0.57
CA TYR A 477 -15.01 15.13 -0.12
C TYR A 477 -16.17 16.08 -0.35
N HIS A 478 -16.78 16.05 -1.55
CA HIS A 478 -17.92 16.91 -1.86
C HIS A 478 -19.13 16.56 -0.98
N MET A 479 -19.41 15.28 -0.76
CA MET A 479 -20.49 14.81 0.14
C MET A 479 -20.28 15.23 1.60
N ALA A 480 -19.05 15.08 2.11
CA ALA A 480 -18.68 15.52 3.45
C ALA A 480 -18.81 17.04 3.61
N SER A 481 -18.31 17.82 2.64
CA SER A 481 -18.38 19.28 2.65
C SER A 481 -19.81 19.82 2.52
N ALA A 482 -20.69 19.09 1.84
CA ALA A 482 -22.13 19.37 1.76
C ALA A 482 -22.91 19.04 3.06
N LYS A 483 -22.30 18.30 3.99
CA LYS A 483 -22.94 17.67 5.15
C LYS A 483 -24.10 16.74 4.77
N MET A 484 -23.96 16.02 3.65
CA MET A 484 -24.92 15.04 3.14
C MET A 484 -24.55 13.64 3.64
N TYR A 485 -24.84 13.38 4.92
CA TYR A 485 -24.38 12.18 5.63
C TYR A 485 -25.03 10.89 5.10
N LYS A 486 -26.31 10.92 4.72
CA LYS A 486 -27.01 9.72 4.22
C LYS A 486 -26.42 9.23 2.91
N GLU A 487 -26.15 10.15 2.00
CA GLU A 487 -25.53 9.87 0.71
C GLU A 487 -24.08 9.43 0.88
N LEU A 488 -23.34 10.05 1.81
CA LEU A 488 -21.97 9.66 2.16
C LEU A 488 -21.92 8.22 2.71
N CYS A 489 -22.78 7.90 3.68
CA CYS A 489 -22.88 6.54 4.23
C CYS A 489 -23.26 5.53 3.15
N ALA A 490 -24.22 5.86 2.27
CA ALA A 490 -24.62 4.99 1.18
C ALA A 490 -23.48 4.71 0.18
N LEU A 491 -22.61 5.70 -0.08
CA LEU A 491 -21.44 5.54 -0.94
C LEU A 491 -20.34 4.74 -0.23
N MET A 492 -19.92 5.16 0.96
CA MET A 492 -18.77 4.59 1.66
C MET A 492 -19.03 3.18 2.20
N PHE A 493 -20.25 2.90 2.66
CA PHE A 493 -20.64 1.59 3.17
C PHE A 493 -21.15 0.65 2.08
N SER A 494 -20.78 0.87 0.81
CA SER A 494 -21.07 -0.04 -0.30
C SER A 494 -19.84 -0.84 -0.69
N LEU A 495 -19.94 -2.17 -0.68
CA LEU A 495 -18.85 -3.07 -1.10
C LEU A 495 -18.45 -2.88 -2.56
N ASP A 496 -19.39 -2.51 -3.42
CA ASP A 496 -19.14 -2.29 -4.86
C ASP A 496 -18.28 -1.04 -5.08
N TRP A 497 -18.51 0.01 -4.28
CA TRP A 497 -17.65 1.20 -4.29
C TRP A 497 -16.24 0.87 -3.82
N ILE A 498 -16.12 0.11 -2.73
CA ILE A 498 -14.81 -0.35 -2.23
C ILE A 498 -14.10 -1.16 -3.30
N LYS A 499 -14.80 -2.06 -3.99
CA LYS A 499 -14.26 -2.83 -5.12
C LYS A 499 -13.72 -1.94 -6.22
N ALA A 500 -14.58 -1.13 -6.81
CA ALA A 500 -14.21 -0.30 -7.96
C ALA A 500 -13.07 0.67 -7.63
N LYS A 501 -13.09 1.25 -6.42
CA LYS A 501 -12.05 2.18 -5.98
C LYS A 501 -10.74 1.47 -5.65
N THR A 502 -10.76 0.35 -4.93
CA THR A 502 -9.53 -0.36 -4.55
C THR A 502 -8.84 -1.01 -5.75
N GLU A 503 -9.59 -1.48 -6.75
CA GLU A 503 -9.03 -2.00 -8.01
C GLU A 503 -8.29 -0.91 -8.81
N LEU A 504 -8.76 0.35 -8.74
CA LEU A 504 -8.16 1.47 -9.45
C LEU A 504 -7.01 2.15 -8.69
N VAL A 505 -7.27 2.62 -7.46
CA VAL A 505 -6.34 3.47 -6.68
C VAL A 505 -5.70 2.77 -5.50
N GLY A 506 -6.22 1.60 -5.10
CA GLY A 506 -5.82 0.88 -3.89
C GLY A 506 -6.58 1.34 -2.62
N PRO A 507 -6.34 0.67 -1.48
CA PRO A 507 -7.08 0.92 -0.24
C PRO A 507 -6.58 2.14 0.55
N ALA A 508 -5.36 2.62 0.30
CA ALA A 508 -4.72 3.65 1.11
C ALA A 508 -5.52 4.97 1.19
N HIS A 509 -5.99 5.46 0.04
CA HIS A 509 -6.80 6.69 0.00
C HIS A 509 -8.15 6.52 0.69
N LEU A 510 -8.79 5.36 0.51
CA LEU A 510 -10.08 5.07 1.12
C LEU A 510 -9.98 4.98 2.67
N ILE A 511 -8.93 4.36 3.20
CA ILE A 511 -8.66 4.32 4.64
C ILE A 511 -8.55 5.74 5.21
N HIS A 512 -7.87 6.64 4.48
CA HIS A 512 -7.76 8.04 4.88
C HIS A 512 -9.13 8.72 4.94
N GLU A 513 -9.99 8.52 3.94
CA GLU A 513 -11.35 9.08 3.92
C GLU A 513 -12.21 8.60 5.10
N PHE A 514 -12.11 7.32 5.47
CA PHE A 514 -12.81 6.79 6.66
C PHE A 514 -12.35 7.47 7.94
N VAL A 515 -11.05 7.78 8.07
CA VAL A 515 -10.52 8.48 9.25
C VAL A 515 -10.91 9.96 9.24
N GLU A 516 -10.76 10.64 8.12
CA GLU A 516 -11.04 12.07 7.97
C GLU A 516 -12.53 12.37 8.23
N TYR A 517 -13.44 11.62 7.60
CA TYR A 517 -14.87 11.91 7.65
C TYR A 517 -15.61 11.27 8.83
N ARG A 518 -14.90 10.53 9.69
CA ARG A 518 -15.48 9.87 10.87
C ARG A 518 -16.20 10.83 11.80
N HIS A 519 -15.64 12.02 12.03
CA HIS A 519 -16.18 13.03 12.95
C HIS A 519 -17.54 13.61 12.52
N ILE A 520 -17.97 13.35 11.29
CA ILE A 520 -19.21 13.85 10.70
C ILE A 520 -20.36 12.83 10.86
N LEU A 521 -20.06 11.57 11.22
CA LEU A 521 -21.01 10.46 11.29
C LEU A 521 -21.73 10.38 12.64
N ASP A 522 -22.95 9.85 12.63
CA ASP A 522 -23.72 9.55 13.85
C ASP A 522 -23.09 8.37 14.63
N GLU A 523 -23.38 8.22 15.93
CA GLU A 523 -22.78 7.16 16.78
C GLU A 523 -22.99 5.73 16.26
N LYS A 524 -24.15 5.44 15.64
CA LYS A 524 -24.42 4.12 15.05
C LYS A 524 -23.59 3.89 13.79
N ASP A 525 -23.45 4.93 12.97
CA ASP A 525 -22.67 4.89 11.74
C ASP A 525 -21.17 4.87 12.03
N CYS A 526 -20.74 5.37 13.21
CA CYS A 526 -19.37 5.22 13.70
C CYS A 526 -18.99 3.76 13.89
N ALA A 527 -19.87 2.92 14.44
CA ALA A 527 -19.59 1.49 14.57
C ALA A 527 -19.49 0.80 13.20
N VAL A 528 -20.35 1.17 12.24
CA VAL A 528 -20.26 0.66 10.86
C VAL A 528 -18.95 1.12 10.20
N CYS A 529 -18.58 2.38 10.37
CA CYS A 529 -17.31 2.95 9.92
C CYS A 529 -16.10 2.19 10.49
N GLU A 530 -16.10 1.87 11.78
CA GLU A 530 -15.06 1.04 12.42
C GLU A 530 -14.97 -0.34 11.78
N ASN A 531 -16.09 -1.01 11.53
CA ASN A 531 -16.10 -2.31 10.86
C ASN A 531 -15.43 -2.25 9.46
N PHE A 532 -15.74 -1.23 8.67
CA PHE A 532 -15.12 -1.05 7.35
C PHE A 532 -13.64 -0.64 7.45
N GLN A 533 -13.28 0.18 8.44
CA GLN A 533 -11.89 0.56 8.69
C GLN A 533 -11.05 -0.66 9.08
N GLU A 534 -11.56 -1.51 9.97
CA GLU A 534 -10.92 -2.78 10.34
C GLU A 534 -10.78 -3.69 9.12
N PHE A 535 -11.86 -3.88 8.36
CA PHE A 535 -11.87 -4.68 7.13
C PHE A 535 -10.81 -4.22 6.11
N LEU A 536 -10.74 -2.92 5.83
CA LEU A 536 -9.77 -2.36 4.89
C LEU A 536 -8.34 -2.44 5.42
N SER A 537 -8.15 -2.30 6.74
CA SER A 537 -6.82 -2.38 7.34
C SER A 537 -6.28 -3.82 7.35
N LEU A 538 -7.12 -4.80 7.63
CA LEU A 538 -6.77 -6.23 7.66
C LEU A 538 -6.48 -6.72 6.24
N ASN A 539 -7.35 -6.39 5.29
CA ASN A 539 -7.25 -6.83 3.90
C ASN A 539 -6.44 -5.88 3.00
N GLY A 540 -5.87 -4.80 3.53
CA GLY A 540 -5.19 -3.78 2.73
C GLY A 540 -3.96 -4.27 1.95
N HIS A 541 -3.38 -5.40 2.36
CA HIS A 541 -2.29 -6.05 1.63
C HIS A 541 -2.77 -6.87 0.40
N LEU A 542 -4.05 -7.26 0.37
CA LEU A 542 -4.69 -8.00 -0.73
C LEU A 542 -5.39 -7.05 -1.70
N LEU A 543 -6.08 -6.02 -1.16
CA LEU A 543 -6.86 -5.08 -1.94
C LEU A 543 -5.98 -4.26 -2.90
N GLY A 544 -6.40 -4.19 -4.16
CA GLY A 544 -5.69 -3.47 -5.22
C GLY A 544 -4.51 -4.21 -5.85
N ARG A 545 -4.16 -5.42 -5.41
CA ARG A 545 -3.16 -6.27 -6.08
C ARG A 545 -3.84 -7.23 -7.04
N GLN A 546 -3.28 -7.39 -8.25
CA GLN A 546 -3.75 -8.38 -9.22
C GLN A 546 -3.11 -9.75 -8.93
N PRO A 547 -3.85 -10.87 -9.05
CA PRO A 547 -5.27 -10.94 -9.40
C PRO A 547 -6.18 -10.42 -8.28
N PHE A 548 -7.18 -9.62 -8.65
CA PHE A 548 -8.04 -8.97 -7.66
C PHE A 548 -8.84 -9.98 -6.85
N PRO A 549 -8.83 -9.90 -5.50
CA PRO A 549 -9.60 -10.79 -4.66
C PRO A 549 -11.10 -10.48 -4.77
N ASN A 550 -11.93 -11.51 -4.61
CA ASN A 550 -13.38 -11.30 -4.50
C ASN A 550 -13.71 -10.69 -3.12
N ILE A 551 -14.14 -9.43 -3.10
CA ILE A 551 -14.47 -8.69 -1.87
C ILE A 551 -15.62 -9.33 -1.10
N VAL A 552 -16.60 -9.94 -1.77
CA VAL A 552 -17.69 -10.65 -1.10
C VAL A 552 -17.13 -11.81 -0.27
N GLN A 553 -16.17 -12.57 -0.82
CA GLN A 553 -15.52 -13.66 -0.11
C GLN A 553 -14.69 -13.18 1.08
N LEU A 554 -13.98 -12.05 0.95
CA LEU A 554 -13.27 -11.43 2.06
C LEU A 554 -14.25 -10.96 3.15
N GLY A 555 -15.37 -10.35 2.75
CA GLY A 555 -16.42 -9.91 3.68
C GLY A 555 -17.09 -11.07 4.42
N LEU A 556 -17.20 -12.26 3.82
CA LEU A 556 -17.70 -13.46 4.49
C LEU A 556 -16.79 -13.96 5.63
N CYS A 557 -15.51 -13.56 5.62
CA CYS A 557 -14.54 -13.90 6.67
C CYS A 557 -14.70 -13.01 7.92
N GLU A 558 -15.41 -11.88 7.81
CA GLU A 558 -15.63 -10.95 8.92
C GLU A 558 -16.62 -11.50 9.98
N PRO A 559 -16.59 -10.96 11.22
CA PRO A 559 -17.53 -11.33 12.28
C PRO A 559 -18.99 -11.11 11.86
N GLU A 560 -19.91 -11.97 12.32
CA GLU A 560 -21.34 -11.85 11.96
C GLU A 560 -22.01 -10.56 12.45
N THR A 561 -21.43 -9.91 13.45
CA THR A 561 -21.86 -8.61 13.97
C THR A 561 -21.49 -7.45 13.06
N SER A 562 -20.51 -7.63 12.17
CA SER A 562 -20.04 -6.58 11.25
C SER A 562 -21.03 -6.36 10.11
N GLU A 563 -21.28 -5.10 9.76
CA GLU A 563 -22.13 -4.76 8.61
C GLU A 563 -21.52 -5.26 7.29
N VAL A 564 -20.18 -5.30 7.21
CA VAL A 564 -19.44 -5.83 6.05
C VAL A 564 -19.85 -7.27 5.76
N TYR A 565 -19.92 -8.11 6.80
CA TYR A 565 -20.35 -9.50 6.68
C TYR A 565 -21.80 -9.60 6.24
N GLN A 566 -22.68 -8.79 6.82
CA GLN A 566 -24.10 -8.84 6.50
C GLN A 566 -24.37 -8.44 5.04
N GLN A 567 -23.67 -7.42 4.54
CA GLN A 567 -23.75 -7.02 3.14
C GLN A 567 -23.17 -8.08 2.20
N ALA A 568 -21.98 -8.59 2.51
CA ALA A 568 -21.35 -9.65 1.73
C ALA A 568 -22.24 -10.90 1.66
N LYS A 569 -22.86 -11.31 2.78
CA LYS A 569 -23.77 -12.46 2.79
C LYS A 569 -25.04 -12.23 1.97
N ARG A 570 -25.54 -10.98 1.88
CA ARG A 570 -26.67 -10.65 0.99
C ARG A 570 -26.27 -10.70 -0.48
N GLN A 571 -25.12 -10.11 -0.85
CA GLN A 571 -24.60 -10.15 -2.23
C GLN A 571 -24.27 -11.58 -2.66
N ALA A 572 -23.62 -12.37 -1.79
CA ALA A 572 -23.31 -13.77 -2.06
C ALA A 572 -24.57 -14.56 -2.43
N LYS A 573 -25.64 -14.44 -1.65
CA LYS A 573 -26.93 -15.11 -1.94
C LYS A 573 -27.53 -14.72 -3.29
N GLN A 574 -27.34 -13.48 -3.73
CA GLN A 574 -27.85 -13.01 -5.03
C GLN A 574 -26.99 -13.54 -6.19
N GLU A 575 -25.67 -13.59 -6.01
CA GLU A 575 -24.74 -14.04 -7.04
C GLU A 575 -24.63 -15.56 -7.16
N MET A 576 -25.03 -16.30 -6.12
CA MET A 576 -25.11 -17.76 -6.16
C MET A 576 -26.10 -18.27 -7.21
N ASP A 577 -27.22 -17.57 -7.41
CA ASP A 577 -28.16 -17.86 -8.49
C ASP A 577 -27.48 -17.77 -9.88
N ASN A 578 -26.37 -17.03 -9.99
CA ASN A 578 -25.56 -16.88 -11.21
C ASN A 578 -24.42 -17.91 -11.32
N GLY A 579 -24.32 -18.88 -10.40
CA GLY A 579 -23.33 -19.96 -10.43
C GLY A 579 -21.98 -19.64 -9.78
N MET A 580 -21.87 -18.55 -9.02
CA MET A 580 -20.67 -18.23 -8.23
C MET A 580 -20.61 -19.07 -6.95
N LEU A 581 -19.41 -19.52 -6.60
CA LEU A 581 -19.17 -20.37 -5.43
C LEU A 581 -18.63 -19.56 -4.26
N TYR A 582 -19.38 -19.51 -3.17
CA TYR A 582 -18.99 -18.84 -1.93
C TYR A 582 -18.77 -19.82 -0.80
N LEU A 583 -17.80 -19.50 0.07
CA LEU A 583 -17.44 -20.32 1.23
C LEU A 583 -17.77 -19.56 2.52
N GLU A 584 -18.49 -20.22 3.42
CA GLU A 584 -18.76 -19.74 4.78
C GLU A 584 -17.75 -20.37 5.75
N TRP A 585 -17.06 -19.50 6.50
CA TRP A 585 -16.15 -19.92 7.56
C TRP A 585 -16.95 -20.15 8.87
N ILE A 586 -17.17 -21.41 9.24
CA ILE A 586 -18.10 -21.78 10.32
C ILE A 586 -17.50 -21.46 11.71
N ASN A 587 -16.26 -21.89 11.94
CA ASN A 587 -15.64 -21.83 13.26
C ASN A 587 -15.04 -20.44 13.59
N LYS A 588 -15.28 -19.41 12.76
CA LYS A 588 -14.80 -18.05 12.99
C LYS A 588 -15.21 -17.43 14.33
N LYS A 589 -16.36 -17.84 14.90
CA LYS A 589 -16.81 -17.38 16.23
C LYS A 589 -15.91 -17.86 17.37
N THR A 590 -15.32 -19.05 17.22
CA THR A 590 -14.39 -19.63 18.21
C THR A 590 -13.05 -18.91 18.16
N ILE A 591 -12.65 -18.50 16.96
CA ILE A 591 -11.43 -17.75 16.67
C ILE A 591 -11.76 -16.26 16.75
N LYS A 592 -12.14 -15.79 17.94
CA LYS A 592 -12.24 -14.34 18.17
C LYS A 592 -10.84 -13.75 18.05
N ASN A 593 -10.66 -12.85 17.09
CA ASN A 593 -9.43 -12.06 16.89
C ASN A 593 -8.78 -11.76 18.25
N LEU A 594 -7.55 -12.24 18.41
CA LEU A 594 -6.80 -12.15 19.65
C LEU A 594 -6.49 -10.68 20.01
N SER A 595 -6.38 -9.83 18.99
CA SER A 595 -6.22 -8.39 19.12
C SER A 595 -7.56 -7.71 19.41
N ARG A 596 -7.61 -6.96 20.51
CA ARG A 596 -8.70 -6.06 20.91
C ARG A 596 -8.82 -4.86 19.96
N LEU A 597 -7.70 -4.37 19.45
CA LEU A 597 -7.66 -3.22 18.55
C LEU A 597 -6.45 -3.38 17.61
N VAL A 598 -6.64 -3.11 16.32
CA VAL A 598 -5.55 -3.01 15.35
C VAL A 598 -5.58 -1.59 14.81
N VAL A 599 -4.57 -0.80 15.17
CA VAL A 599 -4.43 0.57 14.68
C VAL A 599 -3.28 0.59 13.69
N ARG A 600 -3.50 1.21 12.53
CA ARG A 600 -2.44 1.54 11.57
C ARG A 600 -2.28 3.06 11.50
N PRO A 601 -1.71 3.71 12.54
CA PRO A 601 -1.58 5.16 12.55
C PRO A 601 -0.38 5.61 11.71
N HIS A 602 0.56 4.70 11.44
CA HIS A 602 1.77 4.96 10.67
C HIS A 602 1.62 4.42 9.25
N THR A 603 2.28 5.10 8.32
CA THR A 603 2.34 4.67 6.92
C THR A 603 3.53 3.78 6.61
N ASP A 604 4.38 3.55 7.60
CA ASP A 604 5.62 2.81 7.52
C ASP A 604 5.78 1.98 8.81
N ALA A 605 6.84 1.18 8.91
CA ALA A 605 7.08 0.28 10.03
C ALA A 605 7.01 1.00 11.38
N VAL A 606 6.34 0.37 12.35
CA VAL A 606 6.23 0.90 13.70
C VAL A 606 7.32 0.26 14.56
N TYR A 607 8.31 1.06 14.92
CA TYR A 607 9.44 0.58 15.72
C TYR A 607 9.08 0.44 17.19
N HIS A 608 8.37 1.42 17.74
CA HIS A 608 7.97 1.38 19.14
C HIS A 608 6.59 1.98 19.36
N ALA A 609 5.89 1.42 20.34
CA ALA A 609 4.67 2.00 20.88
C ALA A 609 4.69 1.82 22.41
N CYS A 610 4.07 2.74 23.12
CA CYS A 610 3.98 2.71 24.57
C CYS A 610 2.63 3.23 25.05
N PHE A 611 2.18 2.69 26.19
CA PHE A 611 1.03 3.24 26.92
C PHE A 611 1.43 4.46 27.73
N SER A 612 0.49 5.38 27.91
CA SER A 612 0.52 6.32 29.03
C SER A 612 0.32 5.58 30.35
N GLU A 613 0.82 6.15 31.43
CA GLU A 613 0.73 5.57 32.78
C GLU A 613 -0.72 5.50 33.26
N ASP A 614 -1.58 6.42 32.81
CA ASP A 614 -3.03 6.37 33.00
C ASP A 614 -3.75 5.29 32.16
N GLY A 615 -3.07 4.65 31.19
CA GLY A 615 -3.60 3.64 30.28
C GLY A 615 -4.60 4.15 29.23
N GLN A 616 -4.86 5.47 29.17
CA GLN A 616 -5.86 6.06 28.28
C GLN A 616 -5.33 6.41 26.89
N ARG A 617 -4.02 6.62 26.76
CA ARG A 617 -3.36 7.06 25.52
C ARG A 617 -2.28 6.06 25.12
N ILE A 618 -2.05 5.95 23.83
CA ILE A 618 -0.92 5.23 23.23
C ILE A 618 -0.12 6.25 22.42
N ALA A 619 1.18 6.26 22.65
CA ALA A 619 2.12 6.98 21.81
C ALA A 619 2.87 5.96 20.96
N SER A 620 3.02 6.25 19.68
CA SER A 620 3.72 5.38 18.75
C SER A 620 4.65 6.16 17.85
N CYS A 621 5.74 5.51 17.48
CA CYS A 621 6.76 6.06 16.63
C CYS A 621 7.30 5.01 15.68
N GLY A 622 7.78 5.46 14.53
CA GLY A 622 8.27 4.56 13.50
C GLY A 622 9.10 5.24 12.42
N ALA A 623 9.27 4.52 11.32
CA ALA A 623 10.04 4.96 10.15
C ALA A 623 9.43 6.19 9.44
N ASP A 624 8.14 6.44 9.67
CA ASP A 624 7.44 7.63 9.17
C ASP A 624 7.84 8.94 9.88
N LYS A 625 8.75 8.86 10.86
CA LYS A 625 9.40 9.99 11.55
C LYS A 625 8.47 10.80 12.46
N THR A 626 7.24 10.34 12.58
CA THR A 626 6.23 10.99 13.40
C THR A 626 6.09 10.29 14.73
N LEU A 627 5.74 11.09 15.72
CA LEU A 627 5.16 10.63 16.96
C LEU A 627 3.65 10.82 16.84
N GLN A 628 2.92 9.71 16.84
CA GLN A 628 1.46 9.71 16.85
C GLN A 628 0.99 9.42 18.27
N VAL A 629 0.03 10.17 18.78
CA VAL A 629 -0.64 9.89 20.05
C VAL A 629 -2.11 9.69 19.77
N PHE A 630 -2.67 8.59 20.23
CA PHE A 630 -4.07 8.23 20.03
C PHE A 630 -4.67 7.60 21.29
N LYS A 631 -5.99 7.58 21.35
CA LYS A 631 -6.73 7.00 22.48
C LYS A 631 -6.64 5.47 22.45
N ALA A 632 -6.30 4.86 23.58
CA ALA A 632 -6.09 3.42 23.70
C ALA A 632 -7.34 2.56 23.42
N GLU A 633 -8.53 3.09 23.75
CA GLU A 633 -9.79 2.34 23.61
C GLU A 633 -10.34 2.33 22.19
N THR A 634 -10.29 3.47 21.49
CA THR A 634 -10.98 3.70 20.21
C THR A 634 -10.03 3.81 19.02
N GLY A 635 -8.71 3.94 19.28
CA GLY A 635 -7.73 4.24 18.24
C GLY A 635 -7.84 5.66 17.67
N GLU A 636 -8.64 6.54 18.29
CA GLU A 636 -8.85 7.90 17.82
C GLU A 636 -7.57 8.72 17.96
N LYS A 637 -7.15 9.36 16.87
CA LYS A 637 -5.92 10.14 16.81
C LYS A 637 -6.08 11.47 17.56
N LEU A 638 -5.22 11.69 18.56
CA LEU A 638 -5.21 12.90 19.38
C LEU A 638 -4.17 13.91 18.89
N LEU A 639 -2.93 13.46 18.65
CA LEU A 639 -1.83 14.31 18.22
C LEU A 639 -0.99 13.65 17.13
N GLU A 640 -0.52 14.47 16.20
CA GLU A 640 0.50 14.13 15.23
C GLU A 640 1.64 15.13 15.33
N ILE A 641 2.80 14.64 15.75
CA ILE A 641 3.98 15.45 15.95
C ILE A 641 5.06 14.94 15.00
N LYS A 642 5.59 15.80 14.14
CA LYS A 642 6.82 15.50 13.39
C LYS A 642 8.00 15.57 14.36
N ALA A 643 8.32 14.45 14.99
CA ALA A 643 9.29 14.43 16.07
C ALA A 643 10.73 14.63 15.56
N HIS A 644 11.13 13.87 14.55
CA HIS A 644 12.51 13.92 14.06
C HIS A 644 12.58 14.05 12.54
N GLU A 645 13.77 14.41 12.04
CA GLU A 645 14.05 14.52 10.60
C GLU A 645 14.35 13.16 9.96
N ASP A 646 14.70 12.19 10.81
CA ASP A 646 14.89 10.78 10.49
C ASP A 646 14.04 9.88 11.39
N GLU A 647 14.18 8.57 11.19
CA GLU A 647 13.33 7.55 11.79
C GLU A 647 13.40 7.59 13.31
N VAL A 648 12.24 7.45 13.96
CA VAL A 648 12.15 7.45 15.42
C VAL A 648 12.16 6.01 15.90
N LEU A 649 13.25 5.62 16.55
CA LEU A 649 13.51 4.24 16.95
C LEU A 649 12.74 3.86 18.23
N CYS A 650 12.55 4.82 19.14
CA CYS A 650 11.86 4.60 20.41
C CYS A 650 11.15 5.86 20.92
N CYS A 651 10.05 5.65 21.65
CA CYS A 651 9.31 6.69 22.36
C CYS A 651 8.90 6.19 23.76
N ALA A 652 8.78 7.11 24.72
CA ALA A 652 8.32 6.78 26.08
C ALA A 652 7.57 7.96 26.73
N PHE A 653 6.51 7.66 27.48
CA PHE A 653 5.83 8.61 28.36
C PHE A 653 6.57 8.80 29.68
N SER A 654 6.49 10.00 30.24
CA SER A 654 6.88 10.28 31.62
C SER A 654 5.85 9.74 32.62
N THR A 655 6.25 9.57 33.87
CA THR A 655 5.38 9.09 34.97
C THR A 655 4.11 9.90 35.18
N ASP A 656 4.15 11.18 34.84
CA ASP A 656 3.03 12.11 34.97
C ASP A 656 2.25 12.30 33.66
N ASP A 657 2.59 11.53 32.62
CA ASP A 657 2.06 11.59 31.26
C ASP A 657 2.13 12.97 30.60
N ARG A 658 2.87 13.93 31.16
CA ARG A 658 2.99 15.30 30.61
C ARG A 658 4.02 15.40 29.51
N PHE A 659 5.03 14.54 29.53
CA PHE A 659 6.14 14.58 28.59
C PHE A 659 6.25 13.27 27.83
N ILE A 660 6.68 13.38 26.58
CA ILE A 660 7.04 12.23 25.73
C ILE A 660 8.47 12.44 25.26
N ALA A 661 9.34 11.47 25.50
CA ALA A 661 10.68 11.44 24.93
C ALA A 661 10.66 10.65 23.62
N THR A 662 11.37 11.13 22.62
CA THR A 662 11.60 10.45 21.34
C THR A 662 13.09 10.39 21.04
N CYS A 663 13.53 9.24 20.54
CA CYS A 663 14.91 8.98 20.13
C CYS A 663 14.97 8.52 18.67
N SER A 664 15.96 9.01 17.93
CA SER A 664 16.01 8.83 16.48
C SER A 664 17.42 8.48 15.97
N VAL A 665 17.43 8.02 14.72
CA VAL A 665 18.63 7.88 13.88
C VAL A 665 19.40 9.20 13.75
N ASP A 666 18.72 10.35 13.90
CA ASP A 666 19.35 11.68 13.88
C ASP A 666 20.30 11.95 15.06
N LYS A 667 20.48 10.97 15.96
CA LYS A 667 21.35 10.97 17.15
C LYS A 667 20.86 11.89 18.26
N LYS A 668 19.65 12.43 18.15
CA LYS A 668 19.06 13.36 19.11
C LYS A 668 18.00 12.67 19.95
N VAL A 669 17.87 13.16 21.17
CA VAL A 669 16.75 12.85 22.06
C VAL A 669 15.93 14.12 22.21
N LYS A 670 14.65 14.09 21.85
CA LYS A 670 13.74 15.24 21.98
C LYS A 670 12.64 14.95 22.97
N ILE A 671 12.23 15.98 23.71
CA ILE A 671 11.16 15.91 24.70
C ILE A 671 10.03 16.82 24.28
N TRP A 672 8.85 16.22 24.18
CA TRP A 672 7.62 16.85 23.73
C TRP A 672 6.64 16.98 24.88
N ASN A 673 5.86 18.05 24.88
CA ASN A 673 4.69 18.13 25.74
C ASN A 673 3.56 17.26 25.14
N SER A 674 3.02 16.34 25.93
CA SER A 674 2.01 15.36 25.48
C SER A 674 0.63 15.96 25.19
N VAL A 675 0.38 17.21 25.61
CA VAL A 675 -0.91 17.90 25.43
C VAL A 675 -0.82 18.92 24.30
N THR A 676 0.26 19.71 24.27
CA THR A 676 0.42 20.78 23.27
C THR A 676 1.17 20.34 22.02
N GLY A 677 1.95 19.25 22.10
CA GLY A 677 2.84 18.81 21.03
C GLY A 677 4.04 19.71 20.78
N GLU A 678 4.33 20.66 21.69
CA GLU A 678 5.46 21.56 21.58
C GLU A 678 6.75 20.91 22.09
N LEU A 679 7.88 21.27 21.46
CA LEU A 679 9.21 20.83 21.85
C LEU A 679 9.67 21.55 23.13
N VAL A 680 9.98 20.80 24.18
CA VAL A 680 10.44 21.31 25.47
C VAL A 680 11.96 21.34 25.53
N HIS A 681 12.60 20.20 25.28
CA HIS A 681 14.05 20.02 25.38
C HIS A 681 14.60 19.14 24.25
N THR A 682 15.87 19.39 23.89
CA THR A 682 16.64 18.58 22.94
C THR A 682 17.99 18.27 23.57
N TYR A 683 18.37 16.99 23.59
CA TYR A 683 19.67 16.52 24.03
C TYR A 683 20.46 15.95 22.84
N GLU A 684 21.68 16.45 22.65
CA GLU A 684 22.58 16.10 21.55
C GLU A 684 23.97 15.76 22.12
N GLU A 685 24.14 14.56 22.70
CA GLU A 685 25.47 14.08 23.15
C GLU A 685 25.87 12.71 22.57
N HIS A 686 24.92 11.92 22.07
CA HIS A 686 25.26 10.60 21.52
C HIS A 686 25.98 10.75 20.17
N SER A 687 27.03 9.95 19.98
CA SER A 687 27.81 9.98 18.73
C SER A 687 27.18 9.13 17.62
N GLU A 688 26.27 8.21 17.98
CA GLU A 688 25.52 7.37 17.06
C GLU A 688 24.03 7.33 17.42
N GLN A 689 23.23 6.69 16.55
CA GLN A 689 21.77 6.60 16.71
C GLN A 689 21.34 6.06 18.07
N VAL A 690 20.31 6.68 18.64
CA VAL A 690 19.78 6.32 19.97
C VAL A 690 18.62 5.35 19.78
N THR A 691 18.84 4.11 20.19
CA THR A 691 17.96 2.95 19.91
C THR A 691 16.85 2.79 20.94
N CYS A 692 17.10 3.13 22.22
CA CYS A 692 16.12 3.02 23.30
C CYS A 692 16.07 4.28 24.16
N CYS A 693 14.86 4.58 24.65
CA CYS A 693 14.64 5.54 25.73
C CYS A 693 13.56 5.07 26.68
N HIS A 694 13.75 5.30 27.98
CA HIS A 694 12.75 5.00 28.98
C HIS A 694 12.82 5.97 30.16
N PHE A 695 11.66 6.41 30.63
CA PHE A 695 11.55 7.20 31.86
C PHE A 695 11.53 6.29 33.10
N THR A 696 11.81 6.87 34.26
CA THR A 696 11.53 6.25 35.55
C THR A 696 10.04 5.97 35.72
N ASN A 697 9.68 5.06 36.64
CA ASN A 697 8.28 4.70 36.93
C ASN A 697 7.74 5.45 38.16
N SER A 698 8.59 5.91 39.07
CA SER A 698 8.22 6.65 40.28
C SER A 698 8.30 8.17 40.08
N SER A 699 7.36 8.89 40.69
CA SER A 699 7.30 10.35 40.65
C SER A 699 8.40 11.05 41.46
N HIS A 700 9.24 10.30 42.19
CA HIS A 700 10.26 10.85 43.07
C HIS A 700 11.48 11.42 42.31
N HIS A 701 11.84 10.82 41.17
CA HIS A 701 12.95 11.27 40.33
C HIS A 701 12.59 11.11 38.85
N LEU A 702 12.58 12.20 38.09
CA LEU A 702 12.27 12.19 36.65
C LEU A 702 13.56 12.02 35.84
N LEU A 703 14.03 10.77 35.75
CA LEU A 703 15.21 10.40 34.98
C LEU A 703 14.82 9.74 33.66
N LEU A 704 15.64 9.94 32.65
CA LEU A 704 15.50 9.32 31.33
C LEU A 704 16.77 8.51 31.06
N ALA A 705 16.62 7.20 30.83
CA ALA A 705 17.70 6.34 30.36
C ALA A 705 17.68 6.27 28.84
N THR A 706 18.84 6.41 28.20
CA THR A 706 19.02 6.24 26.76
C THR A 706 20.14 5.26 26.47
N GLY A 707 19.93 4.39 25.49
CA GLY A 707 20.95 3.49 24.95
C GLY A 707 21.17 3.77 23.47
N SER A 708 22.41 3.64 23.03
CA SER A 708 22.80 3.96 21.65
C SER A 708 23.67 2.87 21.04
N SER A 709 23.81 2.95 19.72
CA SER A 709 24.78 2.17 18.95
C SER A 709 26.23 2.60 19.21
N ASP A 710 26.46 3.68 19.99
CA ASP A 710 27.78 4.09 20.48
C ASP A 710 28.31 3.24 21.66
N PHE A 711 27.56 2.19 22.04
CA PHE A 711 27.83 1.24 23.13
C PHE A 711 27.61 1.79 24.54
N PHE A 712 27.19 3.06 24.67
CA PHE A 712 26.98 3.71 25.95
C PHE A 712 25.51 3.73 26.35
N LEU A 713 25.30 3.68 27.66
CA LEU A 713 24.05 4.07 28.30
C LEU A 713 24.23 5.42 28.98
N LYS A 714 23.30 6.34 28.74
CA LYS A 714 23.28 7.65 29.37
C LYS A 714 22.02 7.82 30.22
N LEU A 715 22.19 8.42 31.39
CA LEU A 715 21.09 8.84 32.28
C LEU A 715 20.98 10.36 32.26
N TRP A 716 19.78 10.86 31.98
CA TRP A 716 19.46 12.27 31.90
C TRP A 716 18.53 12.65 33.05
N ASP A 717 18.75 13.82 33.63
CA ASP A 717 17.84 14.44 34.58
C ASP A 717 17.11 15.57 33.85
N LEU A 718 15.77 15.51 33.78
CA LEU A 718 15.00 16.52 33.05
C LEU A 718 15.14 17.93 33.64
N ASN A 719 15.50 18.03 34.92
CA ASN A 719 15.72 19.32 35.56
C ASN A 719 17.04 19.98 35.13
N GLN A 720 17.93 19.21 34.50
CA GLN A 720 19.26 19.66 34.11
C GLN A 720 19.44 19.55 32.60
N LYS A 721 20.13 20.54 32.00
CA LYS A 721 20.41 20.53 30.55
C LYS A 721 21.57 19.61 30.13
N ARG A 722 22.11 18.79 31.03
CA ARG A 722 23.29 17.93 30.80
C ARG A 722 23.00 16.49 31.21
N CYS A 723 23.72 15.56 30.60
CA CYS A 723 23.71 14.16 31.03
C CYS A 723 24.20 14.05 32.48
N ARG A 724 23.47 13.28 33.31
CA ARG A 724 23.81 13.03 34.71
C ARG A 724 24.95 12.01 34.80
N ASN A 725 24.75 10.82 34.24
CA ASN A 725 25.70 9.71 34.29
C ASN A 725 25.88 9.06 32.90
N THR A 726 27.09 8.63 32.57
CA THR A 726 27.39 7.77 31.40
C THR A 726 27.97 6.44 31.89
N MET A 727 27.33 5.33 31.53
CA MET A 727 27.67 3.98 31.99
C MET A 727 28.45 3.23 30.90
N PHE A 728 29.56 2.61 31.30
CA PHE A 728 30.50 1.91 30.43
C PHE A 728 30.40 0.41 30.67
N GLY A 729 30.31 -0.40 29.62
CA GLY A 729 30.51 -1.85 29.77
C GLY A 729 29.93 -2.75 28.67
N HIS A 730 29.11 -2.27 27.76
CA HIS A 730 28.69 -3.06 26.59
C HIS A 730 29.76 -3.05 25.50
N THR A 731 29.91 -4.17 24.80
CA THR A 731 30.90 -4.32 23.72
C THR A 731 30.30 -4.19 22.33
N SER A 732 28.98 -4.06 22.24
CA SER A 732 28.23 -3.85 21.01
C SER A 732 27.03 -2.93 21.29
N SER A 733 26.23 -2.63 20.26
CA SER A 733 25.08 -1.74 20.34
C SER A 733 24.13 -2.14 21.46
N VAL A 734 23.71 -1.17 22.26
CA VAL A 734 22.68 -1.39 23.28
C VAL A 734 21.34 -1.31 22.56
N ASN A 735 20.59 -2.40 22.48
CA ASN A 735 19.34 -2.44 21.71
C ASN A 735 18.16 -1.97 22.55
N HIS A 736 18.17 -2.27 23.86
CA HIS A 736 17.06 -1.94 24.74
C HIS A 736 17.54 -1.64 26.17
N CYS A 737 16.83 -0.74 26.84
CA CYS A 737 17.11 -0.31 28.20
C CYS A 737 15.80 -0.03 28.93
N ARG A 738 15.66 -0.49 30.17
CA ARG A 738 14.43 -0.30 30.96
C ARG A 738 14.72 -0.23 32.44
N PHE A 739 14.07 0.69 33.15
CA PHE A 739 14.13 0.78 34.61
C PHE A 739 13.38 -0.40 35.24
N SER A 740 13.83 -0.79 36.43
CA SER A 740 13.07 -1.70 37.27
C SER A 740 11.82 -0.99 37.84
N PRO A 741 10.76 -1.71 38.23
CA PRO A 741 9.55 -1.10 38.80
C PRO A 741 9.81 -0.24 40.05
N ASP A 742 10.87 -0.57 40.77
CA ASP A 742 11.36 0.11 41.97
C ASP A 742 12.41 1.21 41.69
N ASP A 743 12.72 1.50 40.42
CA ASP A 743 13.65 2.52 39.90
C ASP A 743 15.11 2.47 40.43
N ASN A 744 15.44 1.55 41.31
CA ASN A 744 16.79 1.38 41.85
C ASN A 744 17.75 0.77 40.84
N LEU A 745 17.24 -0.02 39.89
CA LEU A 745 18.02 -0.74 38.90
C LEU A 745 17.64 -0.32 37.48
N LEU A 746 18.62 -0.35 36.60
CA LEU A 746 18.43 -0.23 35.15
C LEU A 746 18.87 -1.53 34.49
N ALA A 747 17.96 -2.17 33.78
CA ALA A 747 18.26 -3.31 32.93
C ALA A 747 18.64 -2.85 31.52
N SER A 748 19.65 -3.48 30.95
CA SER A 748 20.15 -3.20 29.61
C SER A 748 20.41 -4.48 28.84
N CYS A 749 20.01 -4.49 27.57
CA CYS A 749 20.11 -5.61 26.66
C CYS A 749 20.89 -5.17 25.42
N SER A 750 21.96 -5.88 25.09
CA SER A 750 22.85 -5.55 23.97
C SER A 750 22.94 -6.68 22.95
N ALA A 751 23.29 -6.31 21.72
CA ALA A 751 23.62 -7.24 20.64
C ALA A 751 24.86 -8.12 20.96
N ASP A 752 25.65 -7.77 21.99
CA ASP A 752 26.77 -8.59 22.45
C ASP A 752 26.35 -9.94 23.07
N GLY A 753 25.04 -10.14 23.28
CA GLY A 753 24.46 -11.34 23.90
C GLY A 753 24.46 -11.28 25.44
N THR A 754 24.72 -10.12 26.01
CA THR A 754 24.70 -9.89 27.46
C THR A 754 23.47 -9.07 27.90
N LEU A 755 22.94 -9.44 29.06
CA LEU A 755 21.98 -8.66 29.82
C LEU A 755 22.68 -8.13 31.06
N LYS A 756 22.77 -6.82 31.20
CA LYS A 756 23.42 -6.16 32.33
C LYS A 756 22.41 -5.41 33.19
N LEU A 757 22.58 -5.49 34.51
CA LEU A 757 21.84 -4.74 35.51
C LEU A 757 22.76 -3.71 36.14
N TRP A 758 22.36 -2.45 36.09
CA TRP A 758 23.06 -1.28 36.62
C TRP A 758 22.33 -0.76 37.84
N ASP A 759 23.05 -0.25 38.83
CA ASP A 759 22.45 0.51 39.92
C ASP A 759 22.33 1.99 39.50
N VAL A 760 21.12 2.55 39.59
CA VAL A 760 20.80 3.90 39.09
C VAL A 760 21.46 4.99 39.93
N THR A 761 21.60 4.75 41.24
CA THR A 761 22.18 5.74 42.15
C THR A 761 23.70 5.85 41.99
N SER A 762 24.37 4.70 41.83
CA SER A 762 25.81 4.60 41.74
C SER A 762 26.35 4.57 40.29
N ALA A 763 25.48 4.32 39.29
CA ALA A 763 25.83 4.08 37.88
C ALA A 763 26.87 2.96 37.67
N ASN A 764 27.01 2.06 38.63
CA ASN A 764 27.92 0.93 38.53
C ASN A 764 27.21 -0.31 38.04
N GLU A 765 27.96 -1.16 37.34
CA GLU A 765 27.50 -2.48 36.93
C GLU A 765 27.30 -3.37 38.17
N ARG A 766 26.06 -3.85 38.37
CA ARG A 766 25.73 -4.73 39.50
C ARG A 766 25.87 -6.20 39.13
N LYS A 767 25.35 -6.58 37.96
CA LYS A 767 25.38 -7.95 37.44
C LYS A 767 25.44 -7.96 35.92
N SER A 768 26.19 -8.90 35.35
CA SER A 768 26.14 -9.25 33.93
C SER A 768 25.76 -10.72 33.77
N ILE A 769 24.82 -10.97 32.88
CA ILE A 769 24.31 -12.29 32.53
C ILE A 769 24.60 -12.50 31.05
N ASN A 770 25.36 -13.55 30.72
CA ASN A 770 25.63 -13.92 29.32
C ASN A 770 24.60 -14.96 28.87
N VAL A 771 23.76 -14.59 27.91
CA VAL A 771 22.63 -15.41 27.47
C VAL A 771 23.07 -16.46 26.43
N LYS A 772 24.27 -16.33 25.84
CA LYS A 772 24.78 -17.29 24.83
C LYS A 772 24.82 -18.73 25.34
N HIS A 773 25.01 -18.96 26.64
CA HIS A 773 25.04 -20.30 27.23
C HIS A 773 23.66 -20.97 27.33
N PHE A 774 22.55 -20.24 27.25
CA PHE A 774 21.20 -20.82 27.34
C PHE A 774 20.72 -21.43 26.01
N PHE A 775 21.27 -21.01 24.88
CA PHE A 775 20.87 -21.46 23.55
C PHE A 775 21.79 -22.52 22.92
N LEU A 776 22.92 -22.84 23.55
CA LEU A 776 23.90 -23.82 23.06
C LEU A 776 23.55 -25.29 23.34
N ASN A 777 22.39 -25.59 23.92
CA ASN A 777 21.98 -26.95 24.29
C ASN A 777 20.99 -27.62 23.31
N SER A 778 20.73 -27.06 22.13
CA SER A 778 20.02 -27.77 21.05
C SER A 778 21.01 -28.34 20.03
N GLU A 779 20.96 -29.66 19.81
CA GLU A 779 21.90 -30.46 19.01
C GLU A 779 21.88 -30.21 17.48
N ASP A 780 21.80 -28.96 17.02
CA ASP A 780 21.94 -28.63 15.59
C ASP A 780 23.18 -27.75 15.35
N PRO A 781 24.28 -28.32 14.79
CA PRO A 781 25.43 -27.56 14.36
C PRO A 781 25.17 -26.95 12.98
N GLN A 782 24.40 -25.86 12.92
CA GLN A 782 24.38 -24.96 11.78
C GLN A 782 24.57 -23.51 12.25
N GLU A 783 25.69 -22.94 11.82
CA GLU A 783 26.14 -21.54 11.79
C GLU A 783 25.39 -20.52 12.66
N ASP A 784 26.09 -19.95 13.65
CA ASP A 784 25.92 -18.62 14.24
C ASP A 784 24.53 -17.98 14.10
N MET A 785 23.48 -18.65 14.62
CA MET A 785 22.19 -17.98 14.80
C MET A 785 22.28 -17.04 15.99
N GLU A 786 22.68 -15.78 15.74
CA GLU A 786 22.52 -14.70 16.70
C GLU A 786 21.03 -14.54 17.05
N VAL A 787 20.62 -15.09 18.19
CA VAL A 787 19.27 -14.89 18.74
C VAL A 787 19.18 -13.45 19.25
N ILE A 788 18.78 -12.53 18.37
CA ILE A 788 18.59 -11.12 18.72
C ILE A 788 17.25 -10.98 19.45
N VAL A 789 17.29 -10.81 20.77
CA VAL A 789 16.15 -10.33 21.56
C VAL A 789 15.98 -8.84 21.26
N LYS A 790 14.90 -8.48 20.58
CA LYS A 790 14.62 -7.10 20.13
C LYS A 790 14.12 -6.22 21.28
N CYS A 791 13.19 -6.73 22.09
CA CYS A 791 12.62 -6.00 23.21
C CYS A 791 12.18 -6.92 24.35
N CYS A 792 12.12 -6.34 25.55
CA CYS A 792 11.64 -7.00 26.76
C CYS A 792 10.78 -6.03 27.58
N SER A 793 9.64 -6.51 28.09
CA SER A 793 8.78 -5.76 29.00
C SER A 793 8.49 -6.58 30.25
N TRP A 794 8.59 -5.93 31.40
CA TRP A 794 8.12 -6.46 32.68
C TRP A 794 6.61 -6.24 32.80
N SER A 795 5.94 -7.15 33.51
CA SER A 795 4.60 -6.91 34.02
C SER A 795 4.63 -5.97 35.23
N ALA A 796 3.49 -5.34 35.53
CA ALA A 796 3.35 -4.41 36.66
C ALA A 796 3.60 -5.07 38.03
N ASP A 797 3.33 -6.38 38.16
CA ASP A 797 3.60 -7.17 39.36
C ASP A 797 5.07 -7.66 39.46
N GLY A 798 5.88 -7.43 38.42
CA GLY A 798 7.27 -7.90 38.33
C GLY A 798 7.42 -9.42 38.22
N ALA A 799 6.32 -10.18 38.17
CA ALA A 799 6.35 -11.64 38.17
C ALA A 799 6.46 -12.26 36.75
N ARG A 800 6.17 -11.47 35.71
CA ARG A 800 6.17 -11.93 34.31
C ARG A 800 7.03 -11.05 33.43
N ILE A 801 7.63 -11.67 32.43
CA ILE A 801 8.41 -11.01 31.38
C ILE A 801 7.83 -11.38 30.02
N MET A 802 7.72 -10.39 29.15
CA MET A 802 7.38 -10.60 27.77
C MET A 802 8.57 -10.29 26.88
N VAL A 803 8.85 -11.19 25.95
CA VAL A 803 10.03 -11.14 25.07
C VAL A 803 9.56 -11.30 23.63
N ALA A 804 10.01 -10.41 22.75
CA ALA A 804 9.81 -10.54 21.31
C ALA A 804 11.06 -11.11 20.64
N ALA A 805 10.87 -12.16 19.84
CA ALA A 805 11.91 -12.76 19.02
C ALA A 805 11.35 -13.09 17.63
N LYS A 806 11.92 -12.46 16.58
CA LYS A 806 11.44 -12.54 15.19
C LYS A 806 9.96 -12.11 15.10
N ASN A 807 9.09 -12.99 14.62
CA ASN A 807 7.64 -12.78 14.50
C ASN A 807 6.83 -13.37 15.68
N LYS A 808 7.49 -13.86 16.73
CA LYS A 808 6.85 -14.51 17.88
C LYS A 808 7.02 -13.68 19.14
N ILE A 809 5.98 -13.67 19.94
CA ILE A 809 5.98 -13.00 21.25
C ILE A 809 5.77 -14.06 22.31
N PHE A 810 6.67 -14.10 23.28
CA PHE A 810 6.65 -15.06 24.36
C PHE A 810 6.36 -14.39 25.68
N LEU A 811 5.38 -14.92 26.40
CA LEU A 811 5.10 -14.54 27.79
C LEU A 811 5.67 -15.59 28.73
N TRP A 812 6.53 -15.17 29.65
CA TRP A 812 7.21 -16.00 30.63
C TRP A 812 6.81 -15.62 32.04
N ASN A 813 6.70 -16.62 32.92
CA ASN A 813 6.64 -16.43 34.36
C ASN A 813 8.04 -16.60 34.94
N ILE A 814 8.48 -15.63 35.74
CA ILE A 814 9.84 -15.55 36.26
C ILE A 814 10.06 -16.55 37.39
N ASP A 815 9.08 -16.69 38.30
CA ASP A 815 9.20 -17.56 39.47
C ASP A 815 9.28 -19.04 39.08
N SER A 816 8.54 -19.45 38.04
CA SER A 816 8.52 -20.83 37.56
C SER A 816 9.47 -21.09 36.39
N CYS A 817 10.11 -20.06 35.83
CA CYS A 817 10.89 -20.13 34.59
C CYS A 817 10.16 -20.86 33.44
N SER A 818 8.83 -20.78 33.42
CA SER A 818 7.99 -21.49 32.45
C SER A 818 7.31 -20.53 31.50
N LYS A 819 7.21 -20.91 30.24
CA LYS A 819 6.42 -20.18 29.23
C LYS A 819 4.93 -20.29 29.58
N VAL A 820 4.26 -19.14 29.64
CA VAL A 820 2.82 -19.02 29.94
C VAL A 820 2.00 -18.98 28.66
N ALA A 821 2.44 -18.20 27.66
CA ALA A 821 1.73 -18.05 26.40
C ALA A 821 2.66 -17.69 25.23
N ASP A 822 2.20 -17.98 24.01
CA ASP A 822 2.76 -17.55 22.72
C ASP A 822 1.71 -16.69 22.02
N CYS A 823 2.07 -15.48 21.63
CA CYS A 823 1.16 -14.60 20.89
C CYS A 823 1.59 -14.60 19.42
N ARG A 824 0.67 -15.00 18.53
CA ARG A 824 0.86 -14.99 17.08
C ARG A 824 -0.23 -14.17 16.42
N GLY A 825 0.14 -13.45 15.37
CA GLY A 825 -0.81 -12.69 14.55
C GLY A 825 -0.16 -11.63 13.67
N HIS A 826 1.05 -11.19 14.00
CA HIS A 826 1.84 -10.35 13.10
C HIS A 826 2.36 -11.17 11.91
N LEU A 827 2.28 -10.56 10.73
CA LEU A 827 2.77 -11.16 9.47
C LEU A 827 4.28 -10.96 9.28
N SER A 828 4.87 -10.06 10.07
CA SER A 828 6.29 -9.69 10.01
C SER A 828 6.92 -9.62 11.40
N TRP A 829 8.15 -9.10 11.49
CA TRP A 829 8.88 -8.97 12.75
C TRP A 829 8.23 -7.98 13.71
N VAL A 830 8.23 -8.36 14.98
CA VAL A 830 7.72 -7.52 16.07
C VAL A 830 8.90 -6.77 16.68
N HIS A 831 8.88 -5.43 16.60
CA HIS A 831 9.96 -4.58 17.11
C HIS A 831 9.76 -4.21 18.57
N GLY A 832 8.51 -3.92 18.96
CA GLY A 832 8.19 -3.42 20.30
C GLY A 832 7.03 -4.19 20.93
N VAL A 833 7.15 -4.44 22.23
CA VAL A 833 6.11 -5.06 23.04
C VAL A 833 6.09 -4.39 24.41
N MET A 834 4.91 -3.99 24.88
CA MET A 834 4.75 -3.34 26.17
C MET A 834 3.44 -3.74 26.85
N PHE A 835 3.48 -4.01 28.15
CA PHE A 835 2.27 -4.21 28.95
C PHE A 835 1.55 -2.88 29.20
N SER A 836 0.22 -2.93 29.35
CA SER A 836 -0.51 -1.81 29.95
C SER A 836 -0.12 -1.67 31.43
N PRO A 837 -0.23 -0.46 32.01
CA PRO A 837 0.15 -0.21 33.41
C PRO A 837 -0.58 -1.09 34.42
N ASP A 838 -1.82 -1.47 34.12
CA ASP A 838 -2.65 -2.37 34.94
C ASP A 838 -2.36 -3.87 34.70
N GLY A 839 -1.50 -4.20 33.72
CA GLY A 839 -1.17 -5.57 33.29
C GLY A 839 -2.33 -6.33 32.63
N SER A 840 -3.49 -5.71 32.43
CA SER A 840 -4.67 -6.37 31.87
C SER A 840 -4.54 -6.65 30.38
N SER A 841 -3.75 -5.83 29.68
CA SER A 841 -3.53 -5.86 28.25
C SER A 841 -2.05 -5.63 27.90
N PHE A 842 -1.68 -5.82 26.65
CA PHE A 842 -0.37 -5.46 26.14
C PHE A 842 -0.46 -5.03 24.68
N LEU A 843 0.41 -4.12 24.28
CA LEU A 843 0.52 -3.66 22.91
C LEU A 843 1.71 -4.34 22.23
N THR A 844 1.65 -4.39 20.90
CA THR A 844 2.72 -4.87 20.04
C THR A 844 2.85 -3.96 18.83
N SER A 845 4.08 -3.70 18.39
CA SER A 845 4.42 -2.91 17.20
C SER A 845 5.29 -3.74 16.26
N SER A 846 5.00 -3.67 14.96
CA SER A 846 5.57 -4.58 13.98
C SER A 846 5.85 -3.90 12.63
N ASP A 847 6.70 -4.55 11.84
CA ASP A 847 7.03 -4.20 10.45
C ASP A 847 5.82 -4.29 9.51
N ASP A 848 4.75 -4.99 9.89
CA ASP A 848 3.46 -4.97 9.18
C ASP A 848 2.73 -3.60 9.28
N GLN A 849 3.41 -2.58 9.81
CA GLN A 849 2.94 -1.20 10.02
C GLN A 849 1.78 -1.09 11.01
N THR A 850 1.47 -2.18 11.72
CA THR A 850 0.33 -2.24 12.64
C THR A 850 0.78 -2.18 14.09
N ILE A 851 -0.04 -1.52 14.89
CA ILE A 851 0.00 -1.61 16.34
C ILE A 851 -1.21 -2.42 16.76
N ARG A 852 -0.97 -3.49 17.51
CA ARG A 852 -2.05 -4.35 17.99
C ARG A 852 -2.11 -4.30 19.50
N LEU A 853 -3.30 -4.10 20.02
CA LEU A 853 -3.61 -4.22 21.43
C LEU A 853 -4.18 -5.61 21.70
N TRP A 854 -3.67 -6.28 22.72
CA TRP A 854 -4.03 -7.64 23.10
C TRP A 854 -4.48 -7.65 24.55
N GLU A 855 -5.47 -8.47 24.88
CA GLU A 855 -5.88 -8.66 26.28
C GLU A 855 -5.10 -9.83 26.90
N THR A 856 -4.33 -9.58 27.96
CA THR A 856 -3.42 -10.56 28.58
C THR A 856 -4.18 -11.82 29.03
N LYS A 857 -5.36 -11.65 29.65
CA LYS A 857 -6.20 -12.77 30.09
C LYS A 857 -6.76 -13.59 28.93
N LYS A 858 -7.16 -12.92 27.84
CA LYS A 858 -7.67 -13.56 26.63
C LYS A 858 -6.57 -14.34 25.92
N VAL A 859 -5.38 -13.77 25.79
CA VAL A 859 -4.21 -14.42 25.19
C VAL A 859 -3.74 -15.61 26.02
N CYS A 860 -3.73 -15.51 27.35
CA CYS A 860 -3.38 -16.63 28.23
C CYS A 860 -4.43 -17.76 28.22
N LYS A 861 -5.71 -17.45 27.92
CA LYS A 861 -6.77 -18.47 27.76
C LYS A 861 -6.79 -19.07 26.36
N ASN A 862 -6.58 -18.26 25.33
CA ASN A 862 -6.64 -18.66 23.92
C ASN A 862 -5.34 -19.25 23.40
N SER A 863 -4.22 -19.15 24.13
CA SER A 863 -3.03 -19.94 23.80
C SER A 863 -3.43 -21.41 23.64
N ALA A 864 -4.34 -21.91 24.47
CA ALA A 864 -4.94 -23.24 24.35
C ALA A 864 -5.75 -23.52 23.05
N VAL A 865 -5.69 -22.69 21.99
CA VAL A 865 -6.37 -22.91 20.69
C VAL A 865 -5.39 -22.84 19.50
N VAL A 866 -4.11 -22.51 19.73
CA VAL A 866 -3.13 -22.40 18.64
C VAL A 866 -2.63 -23.79 18.27
N LEU A 867 -3.13 -24.29 17.15
CA LEU A 867 -2.82 -25.64 16.69
C LEU A 867 -1.45 -25.67 16.00
N LYS A 868 -0.74 -26.80 16.13
CA LYS A 868 0.28 -27.18 15.15
C LYS A 868 -0.41 -27.46 13.81
N GLN A 869 0.35 -27.39 12.73
CA GLN A 869 -0.17 -27.72 11.39
C GLN A 869 -0.56 -29.20 11.23
N GLU A 870 -0.21 -30.06 12.20
CA GLU A 870 -0.61 -31.46 12.22
C GLU A 870 -2.04 -31.60 12.74
N VAL A 871 -2.95 -31.91 11.83
CA VAL A 871 -4.36 -32.17 12.10
C VAL A 871 -4.85 -33.38 11.32
N ASP A 872 -5.68 -34.17 11.98
CA ASP A 872 -6.44 -35.25 11.35
C ASP A 872 -7.93 -34.97 11.43
N VAL A 873 -8.66 -35.34 10.39
CA VAL A 873 -10.07 -34.95 10.21
C VAL A 873 -10.89 -36.16 9.79
N VAL A 874 -12.03 -36.34 10.46
CA VAL A 874 -13.01 -37.37 10.12
C VAL A 874 -14.35 -36.70 9.82
N PHE A 875 -14.90 -37.06 8.68
CA PHE A 875 -16.23 -36.63 8.24
C PHE A 875 -17.24 -37.77 8.48
N GLN A 876 -18.26 -37.55 9.29
CA GLN A 876 -19.37 -38.49 9.50
C GLN A 876 -20.69 -37.85 9.09
N GLU A 877 -21.26 -38.25 7.95
CA GLU A 877 -22.52 -37.74 7.37
C GLU A 877 -22.70 -36.21 7.47
N ASN A 878 -23.16 -35.70 8.62
CA ASN A 878 -23.37 -34.29 8.90
C ASN A 878 -22.40 -33.66 9.92
N GLU A 879 -21.50 -34.39 10.56
CA GLU A 879 -20.56 -33.88 11.56
C GLU A 879 -19.12 -33.96 11.07
N VAL A 880 -18.35 -32.91 11.40
CA VAL A 880 -16.91 -32.84 11.15
C VAL A 880 -16.21 -32.90 12.49
N MET A 881 -15.35 -33.89 12.67
CA MET A 881 -14.52 -34.02 13.87
C MET A 881 -13.07 -33.78 13.48
N VAL A 882 -12.43 -32.83 14.16
CA VAL A 882 -11.03 -32.45 13.93
C VAL A 882 -10.23 -32.82 15.17
N LEU A 883 -9.21 -33.65 15.00
CA LEU A 883 -8.22 -33.92 16.02
C LEU A 883 -6.97 -33.10 15.73
N ALA A 884 -6.59 -32.26 16.67
CA ALA A 884 -5.48 -31.34 16.50
C ALA A 884 -4.53 -31.38 17.70
N VAL A 885 -3.26 -31.08 17.42
CA VAL A 885 -2.23 -30.95 18.46
C VAL A 885 -2.04 -29.47 18.75
N ASP A 886 -2.18 -29.09 20.01
CA ASP A 886 -1.96 -27.73 20.51
C ASP A 886 -0.46 -27.40 20.60
N HIS A 887 -0.11 -26.12 20.62
CA HIS A 887 1.25 -25.64 20.83
C HIS A 887 1.82 -25.98 22.23
N VAL A 888 0.97 -26.18 23.25
CA VAL A 888 1.36 -26.74 24.57
C VAL A 888 1.50 -28.27 24.50
N ARG A 889 1.45 -28.86 23.30
CA ARG A 889 1.50 -30.31 23.03
C ARG A 889 0.32 -31.09 23.64
N ARG A 890 -0.84 -30.44 23.81
CA ARG A 890 -2.08 -31.12 24.21
C ARG A 890 -2.88 -31.60 23.01
N LEU A 891 -3.56 -32.73 23.13
CA LEU A 891 -4.46 -33.23 22.10
C LEU A 891 -5.87 -32.65 22.27
N GLN A 892 -6.42 -32.08 21.20
CA GLN A 892 -7.75 -31.45 21.17
C GLN A 892 -8.65 -32.16 20.17
N LEU A 893 -9.84 -32.54 20.61
CA LEU A 893 -10.91 -33.01 19.75
C LEU A 893 -11.94 -31.89 19.57
N ILE A 894 -12.11 -31.44 18.34
CA ILE A 894 -12.93 -30.28 17.99
C ILE A 894 -14.10 -30.75 17.13
N ASN A 895 -15.33 -30.52 17.58
CA ASN A 895 -16.50 -30.68 16.74
C ASN A 895 -16.66 -29.41 15.88
N GLY A 896 -16.54 -29.58 14.56
CA GLY A 896 -16.46 -28.49 13.61
C GLY A 896 -17.73 -27.67 13.44
N LYS A 897 -18.92 -28.23 13.71
CA LYS A 897 -20.20 -27.51 13.60
C LYS A 897 -20.56 -26.78 14.89
N THR A 898 -20.38 -27.43 16.04
CA THR A 898 -20.75 -26.86 17.34
C THR A 898 -19.64 -26.00 17.93
N GLY A 899 -18.40 -26.17 17.48
CA GLY A 899 -17.22 -25.53 18.05
C GLY A 899 -16.87 -26.04 19.45
N GLN A 900 -17.43 -27.17 19.88
CA GLN A 900 -17.09 -27.81 21.16
C GLN A 900 -15.67 -28.38 21.08
N ILE A 901 -14.87 -28.13 22.12
CA ILE A 901 -13.47 -28.55 22.22
C ILE A 901 -13.32 -29.42 23.46
N ASP A 902 -12.96 -30.69 23.26
CA ASP A 902 -12.61 -31.63 24.32
C ASP A 902 -11.08 -31.79 24.39
N TYR A 903 -10.53 -31.55 25.58
CA TYR A 903 -9.09 -31.70 25.84
C TYR A 903 -8.81 -33.11 26.36
N LEU A 904 -7.95 -33.85 25.64
CA LEU A 904 -7.77 -35.28 25.87
C LEU A 904 -6.55 -35.61 26.76
N THR A 905 -5.34 -35.13 26.42
CA THR A 905 -4.08 -35.50 27.11
C THR A 905 -3.00 -34.40 27.07
N GLU A 906 -2.05 -34.49 28.01
CA GLU A 906 -0.79 -33.73 28.02
C GLU A 906 0.39 -34.70 27.76
N ALA A 907 0.95 -34.70 26.54
CA ALA A 907 2.11 -35.53 26.19
C ALA A 907 3.00 -34.82 25.16
N GLN A 908 4.21 -35.31 24.88
CA GLN A 908 5.10 -34.67 23.89
C GLN A 908 4.75 -35.12 22.46
N ILE A 909 3.55 -34.73 22.01
CA ILE A 909 2.97 -35.23 20.76
C ILE A 909 3.64 -34.63 19.52
N SER A 910 4.09 -35.50 18.63
CA SER A 910 4.61 -35.18 17.29
C SER A 910 3.53 -35.25 16.22
N CYS A 911 2.70 -36.31 16.21
CA CYS A 911 1.65 -36.54 15.22
C CYS A 911 0.39 -37.18 15.84
N CYS A 912 -0.77 -37.03 15.19
CA CYS A 912 -2.05 -37.57 15.66
C CYS A 912 -2.84 -38.23 14.53
N CYS A 913 -3.73 -39.17 14.88
CA CYS A 913 -4.64 -39.83 13.96
C CYS A 913 -5.93 -40.26 14.67
N LEU A 914 -7.09 -40.09 14.01
CA LEU A 914 -8.39 -40.55 14.46
C LEU A 914 -8.73 -41.93 13.87
N SER A 915 -9.37 -42.77 14.68
CA SER A 915 -9.98 -43.99 14.14
C SER A 915 -11.19 -43.66 13.25
N PRO A 916 -11.42 -44.40 12.15
CA PRO A 916 -12.53 -44.14 11.23
C PRO A 916 -13.93 -44.16 11.88
N ARG A 917 -14.07 -44.89 13.00
CA ARG A 917 -15.34 -45.01 13.75
C ARG A 917 -15.44 -44.07 14.96
N LEU A 918 -14.47 -43.18 15.15
CA LEU A 918 -14.42 -42.22 16.27
C LEU A 918 -14.52 -42.86 17.67
N GLN A 919 -14.04 -44.09 17.83
CA GLN A 919 -13.95 -44.75 19.15
C GLN A 919 -12.61 -44.49 19.83
N TYR A 920 -11.55 -44.42 19.02
CA TYR A 920 -10.17 -44.25 19.47
C TYR A 920 -9.48 -43.09 18.74
N ALA A 921 -8.50 -42.49 19.40
CA ALA A 921 -7.50 -41.61 18.83
C ALA A 921 -6.12 -42.20 19.11
N ALA A 922 -5.20 -42.10 18.15
CA ALA A 922 -3.81 -42.49 18.34
C ALA A 922 -2.91 -41.28 18.17
N PHE A 923 -1.84 -41.22 18.93
CA PHE A 923 -0.83 -40.19 18.80
C PHE A 923 0.57 -40.77 19.01
N GLY A 924 1.54 -40.12 18.37
CA GLY A 924 2.95 -40.45 18.48
C GLY A 924 3.69 -39.35 19.21
N ASP A 925 4.71 -39.73 19.95
CA ASP A 925 5.54 -38.81 20.72
C ASP A 925 6.89 -38.54 20.04
N GLU A 926 7.53 -37.44 20.43
CA GLU A 926 8.89 -37.07 20.01
C GLU A 926 9.94 -38.11 20.44
N ASP A 927 9.69 -38.84 21.53
CA ASP A 927 10.55 -39.93 22.02
C ASP A 927 10.34 -41.26 21.26
N GLY A 928 9.40 -41.31 20.31
CA GLY A 928 9.09 -42.51 19.52
C GLY A 928 8.04 -43.45 20.14
N ALA A 929 7.38 -43.02 21.22
CA ALA A 929 6.24 -43.73 21.78
C ALA A 929 4.99 -43.55 20.91
N ILE A 930 4.12 -44.56 20.94
CA ILE A 930 2.83 -44.58 20.26
C ILE A 930 1.78 -44.93 21.31
N GLU A 931 0.78 -44.06 21.44
CA GLU A 931 -0.29 -44.22 22.41
C GLU A 931 -1.66 -44.23 21.73
N ILE A 932 -2.56 -45.06 22.25
CA ILE A 932 -3.96 -45.15 21.82
C ILE A 932 -4.83 -44.73 23.00
N LEU A 933 -5.74 -43.80 22.73
CA LEU A 933 -6.68 -43.23 23.66
C LEU A 933 -8.11 -43.58 23.24
N GLU A 934 -8.92 -43.99 24.20
CA GLU A 934 -10.36 -44.19 24.00
C GLU A 934 -11.11 -42.86 24.21
N LEU A 935 -11.83 -42.40 23.18
CA LEU A 935 -12.49 -41.09 23.15
C LEU A 935 -13.69 -40.98 24.10
N VAL A 936 -14.31 -42.12 24.46
CA VAL A 936 -15.49 -42.12 25.36
C VAL A 936 -15.08 -41.81 26.82
N ASN A 937 -13.91 -42.30 27.23
CA ASN A 937 -13.47 -42.26 28.63
C ASN A 937 -12.27 -41.32 28.86
N ASN A 938 -11.66 -40.78 27.79
CA ASN A 938 -10.44 -39.97 27.80
C ASN A 938 -9.30 -40.61 28.59
N ARG A 939 -9.17 -41.93 28.49
CA ARG A 939 -8.09 -42.69 29.12
C ARG A 939 -7.20 -43.28 28.05
N ILE A 940 -5.90 -43.20 28.29
CA ILE A 940 -4.91 -43.95 27.51
C ILE A 940 -5.23 -45.42 27.71
N PHE A 941 -5.59 -46.08 26.61
CA PHE A 941 -5.95 -47.48 26.57
C PHE A 941 -4.69 -48.34 26.53
N GLN A 942 -3.74 -47.98 25.67
CA GLN A 942 -2.46 -48.66 25.50
C GLN A 942 -1.36 -47.65 25.09
N SER A 943 -0.15 -47.85 25.60
CA SER A 943 1.04 -47.06 25.26
C SER A 943 2.22 -48.01 25.03
N ARG A 944 3.03 -47.72 24.01
CA ARG A 944 4.21 -48.52 23.69
C ARG A 944 5.31 -47.67 23.07
N ILE A 945 6.55 -47.88 23.51
CA ILE A 945 7.73 -47.33 22.84
C ILE A 945 8.01 -48.21 21.62
N GLY A 946 7.67 -47.68 20.45
CA GLY A 946 7.86 -48.36 19.17
C GLY A 946 9.14 -47.92 18.48
N HIS A 947 9.26 -46.63 18.21
CA HIS A 947 10.35 -46.04 17.43
C HIS A 947 11.48 -45.50 18.31
N LYS A 948 12.66 -45.30 17.72
CA LYS A 948 13.83 -44.69 18.41
C LYS A 948 13.91 -43.17 18.24
N LYS A 949 13.12 -42.63 17.34
CA LYS A 949 13.06 -41.21 17.00
C LYS A 949 11.59 -40.78 16.95
N ALA A 950 11.36 -39.47 16.79
CA ALA A 950 10.04 -38.90 16.68
C ALA A 950 9.18 -39.63 15.62
N VAL A 951 7.94 -39.93 15.99
CA VAL A 951 6.97 -40.51 15.05
C VAL A 951 6.48 -39.40 14.13
N GLN A 952 6.56 -39.61 12.81
CA GLN A 952 6.20 -38.58 11.83
C GLN A 952 4.77 -38.75 11.31
N HIS A 953 4.33 -40.00 11.10
CA HIS A 953 3.01 -40.30 10.55
C HIS A 953 2.43 -41.56 11.17
N ILE A 954 1.12 -41.54 11.46
CA ILE A 954 0.35 -42.63 12.03
C ILE A 954 -0.95 -42.77 11.25
N GLN A 955 -1.37 -44.00 10.95
CA GLN A 955 -2.65 -44.29 10.31
C GLN A 955 -3.27 -45.57 10.86
N PHE A 956 -4.58 -45.52 11.15
CA PHE A 956 -5.37 -46.73 11.42
C PHE A 956 -5.69 -47.50 10.14
N THR A 957 -5.77 -48.82 10.24
CA THR A 957 -6.42 -49.65 9.21
C THR A 957 -7.93 -49.45 9.22
N ALA A 958 -8.60 -49.78 8.10
CA ALA A 958 -10.04 -49.58 7.93
C ALA A 958 -10.91 -50.31 8.98
N ASP A 959 -10.40 -51.37 9.60
CA ASP A 959 -11.06 -52.10 10.68
C ASP A 959 -10.85 -51.49 12.07
N GLY A 960 -9.94 -50.50 12.20
CA GLY A 960 -9.58 -49.83 13.45
C GLY A 960 -8.71 -50.65 14.41
N LYS A 961 -8.30 -51.87 14.02
CA LYS A 961 -7.60 -52.81 14.92
C LYS A 961 -6.08 -52.78 14.81
N THR A 962 -5.57 -52.37 13.65
CA THR A 962 -4.14 -52.29 13.40
C THR A 962 -3.74 -50.83 13.18
N LEU A 963 -2.61 -50.46 13.75
CA LEU A 963 -2.01 -49.15 13.64
C LEU A 963 -0.72 -49.24 12.84
N ILE A 964 -0.54 -48.37 11.86
CA ILE A 964 0.68 -48.26 11.08
C ILE A 964 1.33 -46.93 11.44
N SER A 965 2.64 -46.95 11.69
CA SER A 965 3.41 -45.78 12.12
C SER A 965 4.77 -45.74 11.43
N SER A 966 5.28 -44.54 11.21
CA SER A 966 6.60 -44.33 10.61
C SER A 966 7.38 -43.25 11.35
N SER A 967 8.70 -43.38 11.32
CA SER A 967 9.64 -42.47 11.98
C SER A 967 10.90 -42.28 11.14
N ASP A 968 11.72 -41.32 11.54
CA ASP A 968 13.04 -41.03 10.97
C ASP A 968 14.09 -42.12 11.27
N ASP A 969 13.69 -43.22 11.90
CA ASP A 969 14.52 -44.38 12.22
C ASP A 969 14.56 -45.44 11.10
N LEU A 970 14.15 -45.05 9.87
CA LEU A 970 14.12 -45.85 8.64
C LEU A 970 13.07 -46.99 8.65
N ALA A 971 12.27 -47.10 9.70
CA ALA A 971 11.35 -48.20 9.90
C ALA A 971 9.89 -47.77 9.83
N ILE A 972 9.05 -48.70 9.38
CA ILE A 972 7.60 -48.62 9.50
C ILE A 972 7.17 -49.73 10.45
N GLN A 973 6.34 -49.40 11.42
CA GLN A 973 5.81 -50.34 12.39
C GLN A 973 4.32 -50.55 12.15
N VAL A 974 3.95 -51.81 12.02
CA VAL A 974 2.57 -52.26 11.97
C VAL A 974 2.28 -52.95 13.30
N TRP A 975 1.39 -52.37 14.09
CA TRP A 975 1.04 -52.86 15.42
C TRP A 975 -0.45 -53.17 15.50
N ASN A 976 -0.78 -54.45 15.70
CA ASN A 976 -2.13 -54.85 16.06
C ASN A 976 -2.25 -54.74 17.57
N TRP A 977 -2.94 -53.70 18.02
CA TRP A 977 -3.00 -53.34 19.43
C TRP A 977 -3.94 -54.24 20.24
N GLN A 978 -4.86 -54.95 19.59
CA GLN A 978 -5.73 -55.93 20.28
C GLN A 978 -5.04 -57.27 20.52
N SER A 979 -4.18 -57.72 19.61
CA SER A 979 -3.43 -58.98 19.72
C SER A 979 -2.01 -58.81 20.25
N GLU A 980 -1.53 -57.58 20.42
CA GLU A 980 -0.14 -57.19 20.71
C GLU A 980 0.90 -57.67 19.66
N GLU A 981 0.43 -58.20 18.52
CA GLU A 981 1.29 -58.61 17.41
C GLU A 981 1.88 -57.38 16.72
N TYR A 982 3.17 -57.46 16.39
CA TYR A 982 3.85 -56.39 15.68
C TYR A 982 4.69 -56.93 14.53
N VAL A 983 4.71 -56.17 13.44
CA VAL A 983 5.51 -56.44 12.26
C VAL A 983 6.38 -55.22 12.01
N PHE A 984 7.69 -55.43 12.06
CA PHE A 984 8.69 -54.40 11.78
C PHE A 984 9.08 -54.45 10.31
N LEU A 985 8.86 -53.35 9.59
CA LEU A 985 9.24 -53.20 8.19
C LEU A 985 10.50 -52.34 8.15
N GLN A 986 11.66 -52.96 7.92
CA GLN A 986 12.91 -52.22 7.71
C GLN A 986 12.87 -51.61 6.31
N ALA A 987 12.41 -50.36 6.24
CA ALA A 987 11.68 -49.92 5.08
C ALA A 987 12.58 -49.42 3.95
N HIS A 988 13.43 -48.44 4.22
CA HIS A 988 14.17 -47.69 3.20
C HIS A 988 15.62 -47.42 3.62
N ARG A 989 16.45 -46.93 2.70
CA ARG A 989 17.87 -46.58 2.99
C ARG A 989 18.00 -45.25 3.72
N GLU A 990 17.02 -44.38 3.54
CA GLU A 990 16.87 -43.09 4.20
C GLU A 990 15.50 -43.01 4.89
N ALA A 991 15.20 -41.91 5.60
CA ALA A 991 13.97 -41.76 6.35
C ALA A 991 12.74 -41.96 5.45
N VAL A 992 11.71 -42.61 5.99
CA VAL A 992 10.46 -42.81 5.29
C VAL A 992 9.74 -41.47 5.27
N LYS A 993 9.34 -41.02 4.07
CA LYS A 993 8.69 -39.73 3.94
C LYS A 993 7.24 -39.81 4.40
N ASP A 994 6.51 -40.78 3.86
CA ASP A 994 5.11 -41.07 4.18
C ASP A 994 4.72 -42.46 3.62
N PHE A 995 3.52 -42.93 3.95
CA PHE A 995 2.96 -44.19 3.48
C PHE A 995 1.44 -44.10 3.32
N ARG A 996 0.87 -45.01 2.53
CA ARG A 996 -0.58 -45.13 2.34
C ARG A 996 -1.05 -46.58 2.22
N LEU A 997 -2.16 -46.87 2.90
CA LEU A 997 -2.82 -48.17 2.84
C LEU A 997 -3.52 -48.41 1.48
N LEU A 998 -3.34 -49.60 0.90
CA LEU A 998 -4.03 -50.04 -0.31
C LEU A 998 -5.33 -50.81 0.03
N LYS A 999 -6.15 -51.12 -0.99
CA LYS A 999 -7.24 -52.11 -0.86
C LYS A 999 -6.61 -53.51 -0.64
N ASN A 1000 -7.05 -54.19 0.42
CA ASN A 1000 -6.47 -55.41 1.01
C ASN A 1000 -5.12 -55.15 1.72
N SER A 1001 -4.60 -56.14 2.47
CA SER A 1001 -3.48 -56.10 3.43
C SER A 1001 -2.10 -55.63 2.90
N ARG A 1002 -2.06 -54.67 1.99
CA ARG A 1002 -0.87 -54.11 1.34
C ARG A 1002 -0.70 -52.63 1.70
N LEU A 1003 0.56 -52.22 1.81
CA LEU A 1003 0.95 -50.86 2.19
C LEU A 1003 1.93 -50.31 1.14
N LEU A 1004 1.70 -49.09 0.67
CA LEU A 1004 2.62 -48.36 -0.19
C LEU A 1004 3.43 -47.39 0.66
N SER A 1005 4.76 -47.44 0.61
CA SER A 1005 5.64 -46.49 1.30
C SER A 1005 6.61 -45.82 0.35
N TRP A 1006 7.01 -44.59 0.63
CA TRP A 1006 8.04 -43.88 -0.14
C TRP A 1006 8.99 -43.12 0.77
N SER A 1007 10.20 -42.88 0.27
CA SER A 1007 11.32 -42.33 1.05
C SER A 1007 12.09 -41.25 0.28
N PHE A 1008 12.88 -40.50 1.05
CA PHE A 1008 13.88 -39.57 0.54
C PHE A 1008 14.96 -40.25 -0.33
N ASP A 1009 15.12 -41.58 -0.24
CA ASP A 1009 16.07 -42.35 -1.06
C ASP A 1009 15.64 -42.55 -2.54
N GLY A 1010 14.51 -41.98 -2.95
CA GLY A 1010 13.99 -42.08 -4.32
C GLY A 1010 13.17 -43.33 -4.62
N THR A 1011 12.95 -44.20 -3.62
CA THR A 1011 12.27 -45.49 -3.79
C THR A 1011 10.83 -45.50 -3.27
N VAL A 1012 9.99 -46.30 -3.93
CA VAL A 1012 8.61 -46.60 -3.55
C VAL A 1012 8.47 -48.12 -3.37
N LYS A 1013 7.97 -48.57 -2.23
CA LYS A 1013 7.88 -50.00 -1.89
C LYS A 1013 6.44 -50.40 -1.60
N VAL A 1014 6.07 -51.60 -2.03
CA VAL A 1014 4.78 -52.24 -1.71
C VAL A 1014 5.02 -53.38 -0.75
N TRP A 1015 4.40 -53.31 0.41
CA TRP A 1015 4.54 -54.25 1.51
C TRP A 1015 3.28 -55.06 1.69
N ASN A 1016 3.45 -56.25 2.26
CA ASN A 1016 2.35 -57.02 2.83
C ASN A 1016 2.36 -56.86 4.36
N ILE A 1017 1.29 -56.31 4.90
CA ILE A 1017 1.16 -55.88 6.31
C ILE A 1017 1.20 -57.07 7.27
N ILE A 1018 0.67 -58.23 6.85
CA ILE A 1018 0.59 -59.43 7.69
C ILE A 1018 1.94 -60.15 7.75
N THR A 1019 2.63 -60.25 6.61
CA THR A 1019 3.88 -61.02 6.50
C THR A 1019 5.14 -60.20 6.69
N GLY A 1020 5.04 -58.87 6.61
CA GLY A 1020 6.16 -57.95 6.69
C GLY A 1020 7.11 -57.97 5.50
N ARG A 1021 6.73 -58.63 4.40
CA ARG A 1021 7.59 -58.79 3.22
C ARG A 1021 7.34 -57.70 2.19
N ILE A 1022 8.41 -57.30 1.51
CA ILE A 1022 8.36 -56.45 0.31
C ILE A 1022 7.82 -57.31 -0.83
N GLU A 1023 6.67 -56.94 -1.39
CA GLU A 1023 6.14 -57.54 -2.60
C GLU A 1023 6.81 -56.95 -3.85
N LYS A 1024 7.01 -55.61 -3.86
CA LYS A 1024 7.61 -54.88 -4.98
C LYS A 1024 8.45 -53.70 -4.50
N ASP A 1025 9.51 -53.43 -5.24
CA ASP A 1025 10.46 -52.34 -5.01
C ASP A 1025 10.65 -51.54 -6.29
N PHE A 1026 10.23 -50.27 -6.28
CA PHE A 1026 10.30 -49.37 -7.41
C PHE A 1026 11.35 -48.28 -7.15
N VAL A 1027 12.38 -48.21 -7.98
CA VAL A 1027 13.33 -47.09 -7.98
C VAL A 1027 12.78 -46.03 -8.93
N CYS A 1028 11.99 -45.11 -8.38
CA CYS A 1028 11.20 -44.19 -9.18
C CYS A 1028 12.02 -42.99 -9.66
N HIS A 1029 12.83 -42.43 -8.77
CA HIS A 1029 13.56 -41.18 -9.00
C HIS A 1029 15.00 -41.29 -8.46
N GLN A 1030 15.89 -40.40 -8.94
CA GLN A 1030 17.26 -40.29 -8.42
C GLN A 1030 17.35 -39.39 -7.18
N ASP A 1031 16.33 -38.57 -6.98
CA ASP A 1031 16.21 -37.63 -5.87
C ASP A 1031 14.98 -38.00 -5.02
N THR A 1032 14.75 -37.24 -3.96
CA THR A 1032 13.69 -37.45 -2.97
C THR A 1032 12.31 -37.60 -3.61
N VAL A 1033 11.54 -38.61 -3.17
CA VAL A 1033 10.12 -38.77 -3.54
C VAL A 1033 9.30 -37.99 -2.52
N LEU A 1034 8.62 -36.94 -2.98
CA LEU A 1034 7.91 -36.00 -2.11
C LEU A 1034 6.48 -36.45 -1.81
N SER A 1035 5.79 -36.99 -2.81
CA SER A 1035 4.41 -37.50 -2.67
C SER A 1035 4.14 -38.62 -3.67
N CYS A 1036 3.27 -39.55 -3.29
CA CYS A 1036 2.69 -40.55 -4.18
C CYS A 1036 1.18 -40.59 -4.04
N ASP A 1037 0.48 -40.87 -5.13
CA ASP A 1037 -0.96 -41.05 -5.15
C ASP A 1037 -1.38 -42.30 -5.93
N ILE A 1038 -2.57 -42.82 -5.67
CA ILE A 1038 -3.01 -44.14 -6.17
C ILE A 1038 -4.27 -43.94 -6.98
N SER A 1039 -4.37 -44.59 -8.13
CA SER A 1039 -5.58 -44.52 -8.94
C SER A 1039 -6.77 -45.19 -8.19
N PRO A 1040 -8.02 -44.71 -8.36
CA PRO A 1040 -9.19 -45.24 -7.64
C PRO A 1040 -9.45 -46.76 -7.82
N ASP A 1041 -9.06 -47.29 -8.97
CA ASP A 1041 -9.10 -48.71 -9.33
C ASP A 1041 -7.95 -49.54 -8.68
N ALA A 1042 -7.01 -48.86 -8.01
CA ALA A 1042 -5.80 -49.41 -7.40
C ALA A 1042 -4.91 -50.21 -8.37
N THR A 1043 -4.94 -49.89 -9.67
CA THR A 1043 -4.11 -50.57 -10.69
C THR A 1043 -2.81 -49.81 -10.99
N LYS A 1044 -2.81 -48.50 -10.80
CA LYS A 1044 -1.69 -47.57 -11.06
C LYS A 1044 -1.38 -46.75 -9.81
N PHE A 1045 -0.18 -46.18 -9.79
CA PHE A 1045 0.20 -45.15 -8.83
C PHE A 1045 1.07 -44.09 -9.52
N SER A 1046 1.07 -42.89 -8.99
CA SER A 1046 1.92 -41.78 -9.41
C SER A 1046 2.96 -41.48 -8.34
N SER A 1047 4.14 -41.05 -8.79
CA SER A 1047 5.22 -40.58 -7.93
C SER A 1047 5.66 -39.18 -8.37
N THR A 1048 5.98 -38.33 -7.40
CA THR A 1048 6.50 -36.97 -7.61
C THR A 1048 7.82 -36.79 -6.88
N SER A 1049 8.72 -35.97 -7.45
CA SER A 1049 10.07 -35.83 -6.93
C SER A 1049 10.63 -34.42 -7.06
N ALA A 1050 11.65 -34.15 -6.24
CA ALA A 1050 12.51 -32.98 -6.35
C ALA A 1050 13.28 -32.91 -7.68
N ASP A 1051 13.37 -34.01 -8.43
CA ASP A 1051 13.96 -34.03 -9.79
C ASP A 1051 13.12 -33.31 -10.87
N LYS A 1052 12.07 -32.60 -10.45
CA LYS A 1052 11.12 -31.81 -11.28
C LYS A 1052 10.20 -32.64 -12.16
N THR A 1053 10.12 -33.96 -11.93
CA THR A 1053 9.27 -34.85 -12.73
C THR A 1053 8.17 -35.52 -11.90
N ALA A 1054 7.09 -35.88 -12.59
CA ALA A 1054 6.08 -36.80 -12.08
C ALA A 1054 6.04 -38.04 -12.97
N LYS A 1055 5.94 -39.24 -12.39
CA LYS A 1055 5.92 -40.50 -13.12
C LYS A 1055 4.69 -41.32 -12.75
N ILE A 1056 4.08 -41.97 -13.74
CA ILE A 1056 2.95 -42.89 -13.53
C ILE A 1056 3.43 -44.32 -13.74
N TRP A 1057 3.04 -45.20 -12.84
CA TRP A 1057 3.47 -46.59 -12.77
C TRP A 1057 2.25 -47.52 -12.75
N SER A 1058 2.44 -48.75 -13.23
CA SER A 1058 1.52 -49.84 -12.94
C SER A 1058 2.16 -50.73 -11.90
N PHE A 1059 1.36 -51.25 -10.97
CA PHE A 1059 1.88 -52.25 -10.03
C PHE A 1059 2.45 -53.47 -10.74
N GLN A 1060 2.07 -53.79 -11.99
CA GLN A 1060 2.56 -54.97 -12.72
C GLN A 1060 3.98 -54.83 -13.27
N ARG A 1061 4.42 -53.62 -13.64
CA ARG A 1061 5.69 -53.37 -14.31
C ARG A 1061 6.63 -52.56 -13.42
N LEU A 1062 7.90 -52.94 -13.36
CA LEU A 1062 8.93 -52.21 -12.60
C LEU A 1062 9.46 -50.96 -13.33
N SER A 1063 9.06 -50.74 -14.59
CA SER A 1063 9.38 -49.53 -15.35
C SER A 1063 8.20 -48.56 -15.35
N PRO A 1064 8.45 -47.23 -15.46
CA PRO A 1064 7.37 -46.26 -15.51
C PRO A 1064 6.54 -46.45 -16.78
N LEU A 1065 5.22 -46.21 -16.69
CA LEU A 1065 4.33 -46.17 -17.84
C LEU A 1065 4.50 -44.84 -18.59
N LEU A 1066 4.53 -43.74 -17.84
CA LEU A 1066 4.59 -42.38 -18.35
C LEU A 1066 5.55 -41.56 -17.49
N GLU A 1067 6.28 -40.68 -18.15
CA GLU A 1067 7.14 -39.69 -17.50
C GLU A 1067 6.67 -38.30 -17.92
N LEU A 1068 6.17 -37.53 -16.96
CA LEU A 1068 5.59 -36.21 -17.16
C LEU A 1068 6.66 -35.16 -16.87
N ARG A 1069 7.14 -34.53 -17.95
CA ARG A 1069 8.16 -33.48 -17.90
C ARG A 1069 7.52 -32.15 -18.24
N GLY A 1070 7.81 -31.13 -17.43
CA GLY A 1070 7.46 -29.77 -17.76
C GLY A 1070 7.56 -28.77 -16.61
N HIS A 1071 7.50 -29.23 -15.36
CA HIS A 1071 7.64 -28.34 -14.20
C HIS A 1071 9.05 -27.73 -14.16
N GLU A 1072 9.13 -26.43 -13.86
CA GLU A 1072 10.41 -25.74 -13.70
C GLU A 1072 10.94 -25.86 -12.26
N GLY A 1073 10.03 -26.00 -11.29
CA GLY A 1073 10.30 -26.24 -9.87
C GLY A 1073 10.17 -27.71 -9.47
N CYS A 1074 10.37 -27.99 -8.18
CA CYS A 1074 10.20 -29.32 -7.60
C CYS A 1074 8.73 -29.70 -7.53
N VAL A 1075 8.35 -30.92 -7.91
CA VAL A 1075 6.94 -31.35 -7.87
C VAL A 1075 6.64 -31.92 -6.49
N ARG A 1076 5.82 -31.23 -5.70
CA ARG A 1076 5.56 -31.58 -4.29
C ARG A 1076 4.42 -32.56 -4.09
N CYS A 1077 3.36 -32.44 -4.88
CA CYS A 1077 2.15 -33.21 -4.69
C CYS A 1077 1.52 -33.64 -6.01
N CYS A 1078 0.78 -34.75 -5.96
CA CYS A 1078 -0.02 -35.25 -7.07
C CYS A 1078 -1.32 -35.87 -6.57
N THR A 1079 -2.37 -35.83 -7.40
CA THR A 1079 -3.64 -36.50 -7.10
C THR A 1079 -4.32 -36.97 -8.39
N PHE A 1080 -4.90 -38.18 -8.38
CA PHE A 1080 -5.72 -38.72 -9.46
C PHE A 1080 -7.16 -38.23 -9.34
N SER A 1081 -7.82 -38.05 -10.48
CA SER A 1081 -9.27 -37.84 -10.53
C SER A 1081 -10.03 -39.09 -10.06
N ALA A 1082 -11.29 -38.91 -9.66
CA ALA A 1082 -12.14 -39.99 -9.16
C ALA A 1082 -12.43 -41.07 -10.23
N ASP A 1083 -12.36 -40.72 -11.51
CA ASP A 1083 -12.44 -41.66 -12.64
C ASP A 1083 -11.08 -42.27 -13.03
N GLY A 1084 -9.97 -41.77 -12.48
CA GLY A 1084 -8.60 -42.19 -12.79
C GLY A 1084 -8.09 -41.75 -14.17
N ALA A 1085 -8.83 -40.92 -14.90
CA ALA A 1085 -8.45 -40.46 -16.24
C ALA A 1085 -7.46 -39.28 -16.23
N LEU A 1086 -7.47 -38.49 -15.16
CA LEU A 1086 -6.67 -37.27 -15.02
C LEU A 1086 -5.71 -37.39 -13.84
N LEU A 1087 -4.59 -36.68 -13.94
CA LEU A 1087 -3.63 -36.49 -12.86
C LEU A 1087 -3.33 -35.02 -12.71
N ALA A 1088 -3.52 -34.46 -11.51
CA ALA A 1088 -3.10 -33.11 -11.19
C ALA A 1088 -1.76 -33.15 -10.43
N THR A 1089 -0.85 -32.24 -10.76
CA THR A 1089 0.46 -32.07 -10.10
C THR A 1089 0.68 -30.63 -9.67
N GLY A 1090 1.32 -30.43 -8.52
CA GLY A 1090 1.64 -29.11 -7.96
C GLY A 1090 3.12 -28.97 -7.64
N ASP A 1091 3.68 -27.77 -7.81
CA ASP A 1091 5.11 -27.51 -7.61
C ASP A 1091 5.45 -26.38 -6.60
N ASP A 1092 6.76 -26.19 -6.39
CA ASP A 1092 7.35 -25.15 -5.54
C ASP A 1092 7.12 -23.72 -6.08
N ASN A 1093 6.90 -23.55 -7.37
CA ASN A 1093 6.61 -22.24 -7.93
C ASN A 1093 5.12 -21.91 -7.83
N GLY A 1094 4.29 -22.82 -7.35
CA GLY A 1094 2.85 -22.64 -7.27
C GLY A 1094 2.10 -22.99 -8.55
N ASP A 1095 2.76 -23.66 -9.51
CA ASP A 1095 2.09 -24.12 -10.72
C ASP A 1095 1.28 -25.38 -10.42
N VAL A 1096 0.04 -25.38 -10.89
CA VAL A 1096 -0.82 -26.57 -10.91
C VAL A 1096 -1.01 -27.01 -12.35
N ARG A 1097 -0.73 -28.28 -12.65
CA ARG A 1097 -0.85 -28.84 -14.00
C ARG A 1097 -1.80 -30.02 -14.02
N ILE A 1098 -2.64 -30.08 -15.05
CA ILE A 1098 -3.58 -31.18 -15.26
C ILE A 1098 -3.13 -31.99 -16.47
N TRP A 1099 -2.88 -33.27 -16.23
CA TRP A 1099 -2.38 -34.23 -17.20
C TRP A 1099 -3.44 -35.28 -17.50
N ASN A 1100 -3.43 -35.79 -18.72
CA ASN A 1100 -4.16 -37.00 -19.06
C ASN A 1100 -3.34 -38.24 -18.62
N ALA A 1101 -3.89 -39.06 -17.74
CA ALA A 1101 -3.23 -40.21 -17.14
C ALA A 1101 -3.09 -41.43 -18.08
N LEU A 1102 -3.69 -41.39 -19.28
CA LEU A 1102 -3.61 -42.46 -20.26
C LEU A 1102 -2.44 -42.28 -21.22
N ASN A 1103 -2.24 -41.06 -21.74
CA ASN A 1103 -1.22 -40.75 -22.75
C ASN A 1103 -0.08 -39.87 -22.22
N GLY A 1104 -0.26 -39.21 -21.06
CA GLY A 1104 0.73 -38.33 -20.46
C GLY A 1104 0.78 -36.93 -21.07
N GLU A 1105 -0.24 -36.54 -21.84
CA GLU A 1105 -0.33 -35.20 -22.42
C GLU A 1105 -0.74 -34.17 -21.36
N LEU A 1106 -0.13 -32.98 -21.43
CA LEU A 1106 -0.55 -31.82 -20.62
C LEU A 1106 -1.84 -31.26 -21.23
N LEU A 1107 -2.92 -31.25 -20.45
CA LEU A 1107 -4.20 -30.68 -20.89
C LEU A 1107 -4.25 -29.18 -20.58
N HIS A 1108 -4.02 -28.82 -19.32
CA HIS A 1108 -4.13 -27.44 -18.85
C HIS A 1108 -3.00 -27.09 -17.87
N LEU A 1109 -2.53 -25.85 -17.99
CA LEU A 1109 -1.68 -25.19 -17.00
C LEU A 1109 -2.57 -24.23 -16.18
N CYS A 1110 -2.93 -24.67 -14.97
CA CYS A 1110 -3.75 -23.92 -14.02
C CYS A 1110 -2.84 -23.00 -13.19
N ALA A 1111 -2.19 -22.05 -13.88
CA ALA A 1111 -1.41 -20.95 -13.33
C ALA A 1111 -0.84 -20.11 -14.49
N PRO A 1112 -1.61 -19.21 -15.13
CA PRO A 1112 -1.02 -18.30 -16.10
C PRO A 1112 -0.09 -17.36 -15.35
N VAL A 1113 1.21 -17.39 -15.65
CA VAL A 1113 2.16 -16.35 -15.25
C VAL A 1113 1.50 -15.01 -15.57
N THR A 1114 1.20 -14.20 -14.55
CA THR A 1114 0.75 -12.83 -14.80
C THR A 1114 1.89 -12.11 -15.49
N GLU A 1115 1.59 -11.13 -16.35
CA GLU A 1115 2.63 -10.30 -17.01
C GLU A 1115 3.61 -9.66 -16.00
N GLU A 1116 3.23 -9.62 -14.71
CA GLU A 1116 4.04 -9.16 -13.56
C GLU A 1116 5.08 -10.17 -13.03
N GLY A 1117 5.16 -11.40 -13.58
CA GLY A 1117 6.17 -12.39 -13.18
C GLY A 1117 6.02 -12.97 -11.76
N ALA A 1118 4.89 -12.70 -11.09
CA ALA A 1118 4.57 -13.24 -9.78
C ALA A 1118 3.68 -14.49 -9.90
N THR A 1119 3.96 -15.50 -9.07
CA THR A 1119 3.31 -16.81 -9.12
C THR A 1119 1.82 -16.73 -8.75
N THR A 1120 0.95 -17.44 -9.47
CA THR A 1120 -0.52 -17.36 -9.25
C THR A 1120 -1.03 -18.09 -8.01
N HIS A 1121 -0.14 -18.81 -7.33
CA HIS A 1121 -0.28 -19.32 -5.98
C HIS A 1121 0.86 -18.70 -5.18
N GLY A 1122 0.55 -18.11 -4.02
CA GLY A 1122 1.52 -17.38 -3.17
C GLY A 1122 2.53 -18.30 -2.48
N GLY A 1123 3.37 -19.01 -3.25
CA GLY A 1123 4.33 -19.98 -2.76
C GLY A 1123 3.99 -21.42 -3.14
N TRP A 1124 4.47 -22.37 -2.35
CA TRP A 1124 4.47 -23.80 -2.65
C TRP A 1124 3.06 -24.39 -2.67
N VAL A 1125 2.72 -25.17 -3.70
CA VAL A 1125 1.50 -26.00 -3.68
C VAL A 1125 1.80 -27.29 -2.92
N THR A 1126 1.09 -27.52 -1.82
CA THR A 1126 1.35 -28.62 -0.90
C THR A 1126 0.36 -29.76 -1.03
N SER A 1127 -0.88 -29.49 -1.44
CA SER A 1127 -1.94 -30.49 -1.51
C SER A 1127 -2.97 -30.16 -2.59
N LEU A 1128 -3.51 -31.20 -3.22
CA LEU A 1128 -4.50 -31.14 -4.30
C LEU A 1128 -5.62 -32.17 -4.05
N CYS A 1129 -6.87 -31.83 -4.37
CA CYS A 1129 -8.00 -32.75 -4.27
C CYS A 1129 -9.02 -32.52 -5.40
N PHE A 1130 -9.39 -33.57 -6.13
CA PHE A 1130 -10.47 -33.53 -7.11
C PHE A 1130 -11.84 -33.64 -6.46
N SER A 1131 -12.84 -33.06 -7.11
CA SER A 1131 -14.25 -33.31 -6.81
C SER A 1131 -14.66 -34.74 -7.21
N PRO A 1132 -15.71 -35.31 -6.58
CA PRO A 1132 -16.21 -36.63 -6.93
C PRO A 1132 -16.64 -36.76 -8.41
N ASP A 1133 -17.10 -35.66 -9.02
CA ASP A 1133 -17.46 -35.60 -10.44
C ASP A 1133 -16.25 -35.30 -11.37
N SER A 1134 -15.06 -35.10 -10.81
CA SER A 1134 -13.81 -34.78 -11.49
C SER A 1134 -13.84 -33.49 -12.34
N ARG A 1135 -14.82 -32.60 -12.11
CA ARG A 1135 -14.94 -31.32 -12.82
C ARG A 1135 -14.24 -30.16 -12.12
N MET A 1136 -14.06 -30.26 -10.81
CA MET A 1136 -13.42 -29.25 -9.99
C MET A 1136 -12.16 -29.81 -9.33
N LEU A 1137 -11.17 -28.94 -9.18
CA LEU A 1137 -9.93 -29.24 -8.48
C LEU A 1137 -9.68 -28.19 -7.41
N VAL A 1138 -9.41 -28.62 -6.19
CA VAL A 1138 -9.01 -27.74 -5.08
C VAL A 1138 -7.52 -27.87 -4.87
N SER A 1139 -6.87 -26.72 -4.70
CA SER A 1139 -5.44 -26.61 -4.44
C SER A 1139 -5.18 -25.81 -3.18
N ALA A 1140 -4.19 -26.25 -2.42
CA ALA A 1140 -3.71 -25.58 -1.22
C ALA A 1140 -2.21 -25.26 -1.36
N GLY A 1141 -1.85 -24.03 -1.03
CA GLY A 1141 -0.47 -23.58 -0.99
C GLY A 1141 -0.34 -22.32 -0.15
N GLY A 1142 -0.05 -21.19 -0.81
CA GLY A 1142 -0.14 -19.83 -0.24
C GLY A 1142 -1.51 -19.47 0.34
N TYR A 1143 -2.55 -20.00 -0.31
CA TYR A 1143 -3.96 -19.83 -0.02
C TYR A 1143 -4.72 -21.01 -0.67
N LEU A 1144 -6.04 -21.03 -0.54
CA LEU A 1144 -6.88 -22.04 -1.18
C LEU A 1144 -7.45 -21.52 -2.51
N LYS A 1145 -7.45 -22.37 -3.54
CA LYS A 1145 -7.97 -22.03 -4.86
C LYS A 1145 -8.70 -23.21 -5.51
N TRP A 1146 -9.87 -22.91 -6.07
CA TRP A 1146 -10.73 -23.84 -6.79
C TRP A 1146 -10.58 -23.61 -8.29
N TRP A 1147 -10.45 -24.68 -9.05
CA TRP A 1147 -10.21 -24.68 -10.49
C TRP A 1147 -11.29 -25.45 -11.21
N ASN A 1148 -11.65 -24.99 -12.40
CA ASN A 1148 -12.40 -25.77 -13.36
C ASN A 1148 -11.43 -26.64 -14.16
N VAL A 1149 -11.62 -27.96 -14.11
CA VAL A 1149 -10.73 -28.94 -14.73
C VAL A 1149 -10.79 -28.91 -16.27
N VAL A 1150 -11.93 -28.49 -16.84
CA VAL A 1150 -12.17 -28.47 -18.29
C VAL A 1150 -11.64 -27.23 -18.96
N THR A 1151 -11.74 -26.06 -18.31
CA THR A 1151 -11.25 -24.78 -18.87
C THR A 1151 -9.87 -24.42 -18.36
N GLY A 1152 -9.47 -24.94 -17.20
CA GLY A 1152 -8.24 -24.56 -16.50
C GLY A 1152 -8.34 -23.24 -15.73
N GLU A 1153 -9.51 -22.59 -15.73
CA GLU A 1153 -9.74 -21.30 -15.09
C GLU A 1153 -10.01 -21.45 -13.58
N SER A 1154 -9.69 -20.41 -12.81
CA SER A 1154 -9.98 -20.37 -11.39
C SER A 1154 -11.42 -19.97 -11.12
N LEU A 1155 -12.15 -20.79 -10.36
CA LEU A 1155 -13.53 -20.54 -9.98
C LEU A 1155 -13.63 -19.61 -8.76
N GLN A 1156 -12.80 -19.85 -7.74
CA GLN A 1156 -12.79 -19.06 -6.51
C GLN A 1156 -11.41 -19.10 -5.83
N THR A 1157 -11.08 -18.01 -5.14
CA THR A 1157 -9.90 -17.91 -4.28
C THR A 1157 -10.32 -17.60 -2.85
N PHE A 1158 -9.71 -18.28 -1.89
CA PHE A 1158 -9.91 -18.02 -0.46
C PHE A 1158 -8.56 -17.78 0.20
N TYR A 1159 -8.34 -16.54 0.64
CA TYR A 1159 -7.12 -16.11 1.30
C TYR A 1159 -7.18 -16.46 2.78
N THR A 1160 -6.19 -17.23 3.24
CA THR A 1160 -5.97 -17.48 4.68
C THR A 1160 -5.15 -16.35 5.29
N ASN A 1161 -5.23 -16.17 6.61
CA ASN A 1161 -4.46 -15.13 7.31
C ASN A 1161 -2.96 -15.45 7.29
N GLY A 1162 -2.61 -16.73 7.47
CA GLY A 1162 -1.28 -17.24 7.23
C GLY A 1162 -1.03 -17.63 5.78
N THR A 1163 0.25 -17.83 5.44
CA THR A 1163 0.70 -18.12 4.07
C THR A 1163 0.94 -19.61 3.79
N ASN A 1164 1.40 -20.39 4.77
CA ASN A 1164 1.83 -21.76 4.49
C ASN A 1164 0.78 -22.76 4.98
N LEU A 1165 0.07 -23.39 4.04
CA LEU A 1165 -0.86 -24.49 4.30
C LEU A 1165 -0.16 -25.84 4.07
N LYS A 1166 -0.33 -26.80 4.99
CA LYS A 1166 0.34 -28.11 4.89
C LYS A 1166 -0.49 -29.14 4.12
N LYS A 1167 -1.76 -29.33 4.49
CA LYS A 1167 -2.67 -30.31 3.86
C LYS A 1167 -4.10 -29.78 3.94
N ILE A 1168 -4.87 -30.00 2.86
CA ILE A 1168 -6.31 -29.73 2.85
C ILE A 1168 -7.07 -31.06 2.95
N HIS A 1169 -8.01 -31.11 3.88
CA HIS A 1169 -8.93 -32.23 4.04
C HIS A 1169 -10.29 -31.84 3.47
N VAL A 1170 -10.86 -32.70 2.63
CA VAL A 1170 -12.13 -32.43 1.92
C VAL A 1170 -13.14 -33.52 2.27
N SER A 1171 -14.39 -33.11 2.46
CA SER A 1171 -15.49 -34.02 2.73
C SER A 1171 -15.85 -34.87 1.49
N PRO A 1172 -16.41 -36.08 1.67
CA PRO A 1172 -16.76 -36.96 0.54
C PRO A 1172 -17.80 -36.38 -0.43
N ASP A 1173 -18.67 -35.50 0.04
CA ASP A 1173 -19.67 -34.75 -0.73
C ASP A 1173 -19.10 -33.47 -1.36
N PHE A 1174 -17.84 -33.13 -1.08
CA PHE A 1174 -17.13 -31.96 -1.58
C PHE A 1174 -17.71 -30.60 -1.14
N THR A 1175 -18.49 -30.58 -0.06
CA THR A 1175 -19.13 -29.38 0.48
C THR A 1175 -18.34 -28.72 1.60
N THR A 1176 -17.52 -29.49 2.33
CA THR A 1176 -16.83 -29.02 3.53
C THR A 1176 -15.33 -29.25 3.43
N TYR A 1177 -14.55 -28.25 3.81
CA TYR A 1177 -13.10 -28.21 3.71
C TYR A 1177 -12.49 -27.85 5.05
N VAL A 1178 -11.42 -28.55 5.44
CA VAL A 1178 -10.71 -28.30 6.69
C VAL A 1178 -9.22 -28.13 6.41
N THR A 1179 -8.64 -27.03 6.91
CA THR A 1179 -7.19 -26.76 6.81
C THR A 1179 -6.69 -25.96 8.00
N VAL A 1180 -5.37 -25.91 8.18
CA VAL A 1180 -4.69 -25.12 9.21
C VAL A 1180 -3.51 -24.38 8.60
N ASP A 1181 -3.35 -23.11 8.97
CA ASP A 1181 -2.23 -22.27 8.53
C ASP A 1181 -1.01 -22.33 9.46
N ASN A 1182 0.06 -21.61 9.10
CA ASN A 1182 1.26 -21.48 9.92
C ASN A 1182 1.07 -20.66 11.21
N LEU A 1183 -0.01 -19.89 11.30
CA LEU A 1183 -0.41 -19.19 12.52
C LEU A 1183 -1.10 -20.15 13.50
N GLY A 1184 -1.48 -21.35 13.06
CA GLY A 1184 -2.18 -22.36 13.86
C GLY A 1184 -3.68 -22.12 13.92
N ILE A 1185 -4.24 -21.39 12.95
CA ILE A 1185 -5.66 -21.09 12.84
C ILE A 1185 -6.35 -22.22 12.09
N LEU A 1186 -7.37 -22.81 12.71
CA LEU A 1186 -8.22 -23.82 12.08
C LEU A 1186 -9.27 -23.17 11.17
N TYR A 1187 -9.29 -23.55 9.91
CA TYR A 1187 -10.29 -23.12 8.94
C TYR A 1187 -11.22 -24.29 8.64
N ILE A 1188 -12.49 -24.17 9.04
CA ILE A 1188 -13.58 -25.07 8.63
C ILE A 1188 -14.48 -24.28 7.69
N LEU A 1189 -14.38 -24.57 6.41
CA LEU A 1189 -15.09 -23.89 5.34
C LEU A 1189 -16.21 -24.79 4.84
N GLN A 1190 -17.42 -24.27 4.74
CA GLN A 1190 -18.55 -24.96 4.12
C GLN A 1190 -18.99 -24.17 2.89
N MET A 1191 -19.31 -24.85 1.80
CA MET A 1191 -19.96 -24.21 0.65
C MET A 1191 -21.30 -23.61 1.11
N LEU A 1192 -21.49 -22.32 0.83
CA LEU A 1192 -22.73 -21.64 1.14
C LEU A 1192 -23.83 -22.20 0.23
N GLU A 1193 -25.01 -22.46 0.80
CA GLU A 1193 -26.23 -22.91 0.10
C GLU A 1193 -27.25 -21.78 -0.07
#